data_AF-A0A8T4V950-F1
#
_entry.id   AF-A0A8T4V950-F1
#
_cell.length_a   1.000
_cell.length_b   1.000
_cell.length_c   1.000
_cell.angle_alpha   90.00
_cell.angle_beta   90.00
_cell.angle_gamma   90.00
#
_symmetry.space_group_name_H-M   'P 1'
#
loop_
_entity.id
_entity.type
_entity.pdbx_description
1 polymer ?
#
loop_
_entity_poly.entity_id
_entity_poly.type
_entity_poly.pdbx_seq_one_letter_code
_entity_poly.pdbx_strand_id
1 'polypeptide(L)'
;MADILEEVMKFIPDKNKISDSYFEGANIVLYTKDKDFFLDNNGIIKQIVDSIKKRVELRPDPAICMDIENAEKIIRDIIPKDAGEINLLFDIQRSLVTIEVEKPGVAIGKQGEVLKEIRKKSFWVPIIRRTPAIRSKIIENINHVLFENNDYRKKFLNNVGKRIYGGWTKGRVDEWIRVTFLGAGRQVGRSCLFLQTPESKILLDCGINVSAQTNEEMFPLLEAPEFKIDELDAVIISHSHIDHVGFLPYLYKMGFTGPTYLTAPTRDIAALLCLDIINIAQKEANKAIYSSTDIKNMVKHAICLDYGEVTDITPDVRLTFYDAGHKLGSALCHLHIGNGLHNLVYSLDRSMKVPIVDINNNVEFVEIGKFTDDLFNKGGVIIDNGHVQERPNIERYSTFAFNPKTLKSELADITSFTRHPVTEELYKIKTDTGRSLTVTKSHSLFTAKNGKIIPVKTSDLKIGDFIAGSKKISSLNVGEPIIDLLPYLGDLRISIKDETIITNLISSLKEKFSKLENNDKEIVEKILFAYYRGFYKEEIAKKYLIHPGRVRRILLNLGLKSQPRVKESFPDKLILSRDLARFLGYYISEGYPVKDSQTVHIANDNNEILQDCYNIINKEFNIEGDLRYEDHCILFNSKQLKYLLSKVLKCGSNAYEKRIPKELLLTNKDIISDLLYGLFSGDGGIRNRIKAREINYGSKSKGLTEDIAFLLLQFGLVPTLEFNKTSKMFNLHLYNAEKIVQFLEEININNNQKEGLINSLENLKTTKGSFDMRIPLVALSDKAHESEVVKAWSNAKSCGISKLCYEELLEEDLILIYSDLLFDKIKAIEKVESTGHYVYDLRINGYENFVAGDGFLFAHNTGDYLYENSNLLGAAVTRFPRLETIIMEATYGSKKDTPLTRRECELFFTDIIKKTLERGGKVLVPVLGSGRAQEIMVILDKLVREGTLQKIPVYVQGLVWDITAIHTAYPDFFNSRVKKMIYHKDENPFLNEMFMRVGSRKEMLDVVEEKGPCVILATSGMLTGGASLEYFKMLADNPKNSIVLNSYQGPGSIGRRLEEGDRQINFITGNKQETVEVKMDVNVIHGFSGHSNRTQTMNFVHNLDPKPKKIILVHGESSKCLELASDLHKMTRLETLAPKNLEAVRLR
;
A
#
# COMPACT_ATOMS: atom_id res chain seq x y z
N MET A 1 -16.39 47.99 -4.98
CA MET A 1 -15.49 47.45 -3.94
C MET A 1 -14.69 48.62 -3.37
N ALA A 2 -14.10 48.49 -2.17
CA ALA A 2 -13.19 49.50 -1.63
C ALA A 2 -11.76 49.07 -1.97
N ASP A 3 -10.92 49.98 -2.49
CA ASP A 3 -9.51 49.68 -2.69
C ASP A 3 -8.85 49.45 -1.33
N ILE A 4 -8.06 48.38 -1.23
CA ILE A 4 -7.33 48.06 0.00
C ILE A 4 -6.25 49.11 0.32
N LEU A 5 -5.72 49.80 -0.69
CA LEU A 5 -4.81 50.93 -0.51
C LEU A 5 -5.54 52.14 0.06
N GLU A 6 -6.77 52.41 -0.37
CA GLU A 6 -7.61 53.46 0.26
C GLU A 6 -7.94 53.13 1.72
N GLU A 7 -8.20 51.86 2.05
CA GLU A 7 -8.42 51.41 3.43
C GLU A 7 -7.15 51.57 4.28
N VAL A 8 -5.98 51.16 3.78
CA VAL A 8 -4.68 51.37 4.46
C VAL A 8 -4.40 52.86 4.69
N MET A 9 -4.63 53.69 3.66
CA MET A 9 -4.36 55.14 3.71
C MET A 9 -5.34 55.94 4.59
N LYS A 10 -6.37 55.31 5.21
CA LYS A 10 -7.22 55.94 6.25
C LYS A 10 -6.57 55.96 7.64
N PHE A 11 -5.58 55.08 7.88
CA PHE A 11 -4.86 55.00 9.16
C PHE A 11 -3.60 55.86 9.20
N ILE A 12 -3.14 56.36 8.05
CA ILE A 12 -1.97 57.23 7.93
C ILE A 12 -2.40 58.67 8.30
N PRO A 13 -1.85 59.30 9.37
CA PRO A 13 -2.32 60.60 9.86
C PRO A 13 -2.13 61.76 8.87
N ASP A 14 -1.07 61.70 8.06
CA ASP A 14 -0.83 62.58 6.93
C ASP A 14 -0.40 61.74 5.73
N LYS A 15 -1.24 61.70 4.69
CA LYS A 15 -1.01 60.91 3.48
C LYS A 15 0.27 61.33 2.75
N ASN A 16 0.72 62.58 2.89
CA ASN A 16 1.94 63.07 2.24
C ASN A 16 3.23 62.41 2.78
N LYS A 17 3.17 61.72 3.92
CA LYS A 17 4.28 60.90 4.43
C LYS A 17 4.56 59.66 3.57
N ILE A 18 3.59 59.18 2.79
CA ILE A 18 3.78 58.06 1.86
C ILE A 18 4.09 58.63 0.48
N SER A 19 5.25 58.27 -0.08
CA SER A 19 5.67 58.72 -1.42
C SER A 19 5.13 57.83 -2.54
N ASP A 20 4.95 56.54 -2.28
CA ASP A 20 4.36 55.57 -3.21
C ASP A 20 3.83 54.33 -2.45
N SER A 21 2.98 53.54 -3.09
CA SER A 21 2.44 52.29 -2.53
C SER A 21 2.38 51.19 -3.58
N TYR A 22 3.15 50.13 -3.37
CA TYR A 22 3.20 48.95 -4.25
C TYR A 22 2.69 47.72 -3.51
N PHE A 23 2.20 46.74 -4.26
CA PHE A 23 2.12 45.39 -3.75
C PHE A 23 3.39 44.60 -4.06
N GLU A 24 3.72 43.65 -3.20
CA GLU A 24 4.74 42.64 -3.42
C GLU A 24 4.13 41.25 -3.22
N GLY A 25 3.35 40.80 -4.20
CA GLY A 25 2.41 39.69 -4.00
C GLY A 25 1.36 40.07 -2.94
N ALA A 26 1.28 39.30 -1.85
CA ALA A 26 0.37 39.56 -0.74
C ALA A 26 0.83 40.68 0.24
N ASN A 27 2.07 41.17 0.12
CA ASN A 27 2.55 42.22 1.01
C ASN A 27 2.20 43.60 0.44
N ILE A 28 1.56 44.45 1.24
CA ILE A 28 1.35 45.86 0.89
C ILE A 28 2.59 46.64 1.36
N VAL A 29 3.34 47.24 0.44
CA VAL A 29 4.58 47.95 0.76
C VAL A 29 4.38 49.44 0.54
N LEU A 30 4.38 50.18 1.65
CA LEU A 30 4.33 51.64 1.68
C LEU A 30 5.76 52.17 1.64
N TYR A 31 6.04 53.04 0.67
CA TYR A 31 7.33 53.72 0.54
C TYR A 31 7.21 55.13 1.13
N THR A 32 8.25 55.58 1.83
CA THR A 32 8.26 56.91 2.47
C THR A 32 9.59 57.64 2.26
N LYS A 33 9.50 58.96 2.02
CA LYS A 33 10.64 59.88 2.04
C LYS A 33 10.84 60.54 3.41
N ASP A 34 9.92 60.32 4.34
CA ASP A 34 10.00 60.78 5.72
C ASP A 34 10.88 59.82 6.53
N LYS A 35 12.10 60.28 6.83
CA LYS A 35 13.12 59.51 7.54
C LYS A 35 12.72 59.19 8.98
N ASP A 36 12.01 60.09 9.64
CA ASP A 36 11.61 59.89 11.04
C ASP A 36 10.45 58.89 11.11
N PHE A 37 9.46 59.00 10.23
CA PHE A 37 8.36 58.03 10.11
C PHE A 37 8.83 56.63 9.70
N PHE A 38 9.87 56.53 8.86
CA PHE A 38 10.50 55.25 8.52
C PHE A 38 11.19 54.57 9.73
N LEU A 39 11.80 55.36 10.61
CA LEU A 39 12.52 54.84 11.79
C LEU A 39 11.58 54.56 12.97
N ASP A 40 10.58 55.42 13.18
CA ASP A 40 9.49 55.20 14.13
C ASP A 40 8.13 55.67 13.59
N ASN A 41 7.25 54.71 13.32
CA ASN A 41 5.87 54.95 12.88
C ASN A 41 4.87 54.96 14.06
N ASN A 42 5.33 55.06 15.32
CA ASN A 42 4.50 55.07 16.53
C ASN A 42 3.53 53.86 16.64
N GLY A 43 3.89 52.74 15.99
CA GLY A 43 3.06 51.55 15.91
C GLY A 43 1.88 51.63 14.92
N ILE A 44 1.75 52.69 14.11
CA ILE A 44 0.68 52.85 13.11
C ILE A 44 0.66 51.66 12.14
N ILE A 45 1.82 51.18 11.68
CA ILE A 45 1.89 50.01 10.78
C ILE A 45 1.35 48.75 11.48
N LYS A 46 1.61 48.58 12.78
CA LYS A 46 1.02 47.49 13.56
C LYS A 46 -0.50 47.65 13.67
N GLN A 47 -1.02 48.85 13.94
CA GLN A 47 -2.46 49.12 13.99
C GLN A 47 -3.15 48.81 12.67
N ILE A 48 -2.52 49.12 11.53
CA ILE A 48 -3.00 48.78 10.18
C ILE A 48 -3.07 47.25 9.99
N VAL A 49 -1.97 46.54 10.27
CA VAL A 49 -1.92 45.07 10.19
C VAL A 49 -2.97 44.43 11.10
N ASP A 50 -3.12 44.94 12.32
CA ASP A 50 -4.11 44.46 13.29
C ASP A 50 -5.56 44.78 12.91
N SER A 51 -5.82 45.83 12.13
CA SER A 51 -7.17 46.22 11.70
C SER A 51 -7.59 45.55 10.39
N ILE A 52 -6.69 45.50 9.41
CA ILE A 52 -6.98 45.02 8.05
C ILE A 52 -6.68 43.51 7.90
N LYS A 53 -5.89 42.93 8.82
CA LYS A 53 -5.46 41.51 8.84
C LYS A 53 -4.77 41.08 7.53
N LYS A 54 -3.96 42.00 6.99
CA LYS A 54 -3.06 41.83 5.84
C LYS A 54 -1.67 42.32 6.22
N ARG A 55 -0.63 41.84 5.55
CA ARG A 55 0.75 42.26 5.81
C ARG A 55 1.00 43.63 5.17
N VAL A 56 1.37 44.60 6.00
CA VAL A 56 1.76 45.95 5.58
C VAL A 56 3.17 46.22 6.08
N GLU A 57 4.05 46.62 5.17
CA GLU A 57 5.45 46.93 5.43
C GLU A 57 5.74 48.40 5.11
N LEU A 58 6.55 49.07 5.93
CA LEU A 58 7.01 50.43 5.69
C LEU A 58 8.50 50.42 5.34
N ARG A 59 8.80 50.82 4.11
CA ARG A 59 10.13 50.86 3.51
C ARG A 59 10.56 52.28 3.14
N PRO A 60 11.87 52.54 3.05
CA PRO A 60 12.34 53.83 2.58
C PRO A 60 12.10 53.92 1.07
N ASP A 61 11.75 55.12 0.60
CA ASP A 61 11.82 55.42 -0.82
C ASP A 61 13.26 55.21 -1.33
N PRO A 62 13.50 54.57 -2.49
CA PRO A 62 14.84 54.36 -3.02
C PRO A 62 15.68 55.66 -3.13
N ALA A 63 15.03 56.82 -3.27
CA ALA A 63 15.70 58.12 -3.31
C ALA A 63 16.22 58.63 -1.94
N ILE A 64 15.90 57.97 -0.81
CA ILE A 64 16.46 58.27 0.51
C ILE A 64 17.40 57.19 1.05
N CYS A 65 17.55 56.07 0.34
CA CYS A 65 18.55 55.04 0.63
C CYS A 65 19.98 55.59 0.41
N MET A 66 20.93 55.09 1.20
CA MET A 66 22.35 55.36 0.98
C MET A 66 22.84 54.71 -0.32
N ASP A 67 23.83 55.32 -0.98
CA ASP A 67 24.50 54.71 -2.13
C ASP A 67 25.13 53.36 -1.79
N ILE A 68 25.27 52.47 -2.78
CA ILE A 68 25.68 51.08 -2.54
C ILE A 68 27.09 51.01 -1.94
N GLU A 69 28.05 51.79 -2.41
CA GLU A 69 29.43 51.72 -1.92
C GLU A 69 29.55 52.12 -0.44
N ASN A 70 28.87 53.18 -0.02
CA ASN A 70 28.90 53.63 1.38
C ASN A 70 27.99 52.77 2.27
N ALA A 71 26.87 52.28 1.74
CA ALA A 71 26.04 51.30 2.44
C ALA A 71 26.81 49.99 2.69
N GLU A 72 27.60 49.51 1.72
CA GLU A 72 28.42 48.30 1.86
C GLU A 72 29.46 48.46 2.97
N LYS A 73 30.23 49.56 2.95
CA LYS A 73 31.20 49.90 4.00
C LYS A 73 30.54 49.92 5.39
N ILE A 74 29.45 50.68 5.52
CA ILE A 74 28.73 50.84 6.79
C ILE A 74 28.10 49.54 7.28
N ILE A 75 27.59 48.67 6.40
CA ILE A 75 27.08 47.35 6.79
C ILE A 75 28.21 46.43 7.27
N ARG A 76 29.36 46.44 6.58
CA ARG A 76 30.56 45.67 7.00
C ARG A 76 31.17 46.19 8.32
N ASP A 77 31.03 47.47 8.62
CA ASP A 77 31.48 48.08 9.89
C ASP A 77 30.51 47.83 11.06
N ILE A 78 29.20 47.71 10.80
CA ILE A 78 28.18 47.45 11.82
C ILE A 78 28.12 45.95 12.20
N ILE A 79 28.31 45.04 11.25
CA ILE A 79 28.22 43.60 11.50
C ILE A 79 29.47 43.12 12.27
N PRO A 80 29.31 42.42 13.41
CA PRO A 80 30.45 41.88 14.15
C PRO A 80 31.28 40.88 13.33
N LYS A 81 32.61 41.00 13.39
CA LYS A 81 33.55 40.19 12.57
C LYS A 81 33.48 38.68 12.84
N ASP A 82 32.98 38.27 14.01
CA ASP A 82 32.75 36.87 14.37
C ASP A 82 31.50 36.26 13.70
N ALA A 83 30.70 37.06 12.99
CA ALA A 83 29.60 36.59 12.14
C ALA A 83 30.06 35.80 10.90
N GLY A 84 31.33 35.89 10.52
CA GLY A 84 31.94 35.18 9.36
C GLY A 84 32.10 36.06 8.12
N GLU A 85 32.39 35.43 6.98
CA GLU A 85 32.42 36.12 5.68
C GLU A 85 31.05 36.74 5.34
N ILE A 86 31.05 38.01 4.92
CA ILE A 86 29.84 38.78 4.62
C ILE A 86 29.71 38.97 3.10
N ASN A 87 28.67 38.42 2.49
CA ASN A 87 28.25 38.70 1.12
C ASN A 87 26.98 39.59 1.10
N LEU A 88 26.88 40.52 0.15
CA LEU A 88 25.89 41.60 0.15
C LEU A 88 25.22 41.73 -1.22
N LEU A 89 23.89 41.64 -1.25
CA LEU A 89 23.07 41.69 -2.47
C LEU A 89 21.97 42.74 -2.33
N PHE A 90 22.08 43.84 -3.09
CA PHE A 90 21.20 45.00 -3.01
C PHE A 90 20.06 44.93 -4.05
N ASP A 91 18.81 45.03 -3.59
CA ASP A 91 17.60 45.15 -4.42
C ASP A 91 17.14 46.62 -4.39
N ILE A 92 17.77 47.43 -5.24
CA ILE A 92 17.61 48.90 -5.29
C ILE A 92 16.14 49.30 -5.45
N GLN A 93 15.40 48.58 -6.30
CA GLN A 93 14.01 48.90 -6.60
C GLN A 93 13.07 48.66 -5.42
N ARG A 94 13.47 47.82 -4.46
CA ARG A 94 12.65 47.42 -3.30
C ARG A 94 13.23 47.87 -1.96
N SER A 95 14.36 48.58 -1.98
CA SER A 95 15.11 49.10 -0.83
C SER A 95 15.58 48.02 0.17
N LEU A 96 15.82 46.80 -0.32
CA LEU A 96 16.27 45.67 0.50
C LEU A 96 17.77 45.42 0.29
N VAL A 97 18.47 45.06 1.36
CA VAL A 97 19.82 44.48 1.25
C VAL A 97 19.80 43.08 1.88
N THR A 98 20.08 42.06 1.07
CA THR A 98 20.28 40.70 1.57
C THR A 98 21.73 40.54 2.01
N ILE A 99 21.90 40.01 3.21
CA ILE A 99 23.17 39.95 3.93
C ILE A 99 23.42 38.47 4.28
N GLU A 100 24.31 37.83 3.53
CA GLU A 100 24.68 36.43 3.72
C GLU A 100 25.91 36.37 4.65
N VAL A 101 25.78 35.68 5.79
CA VAL A 101 26.84 35.50 6.82
C VAL A 101 26.86 34.06 7.36
N GLU A 102 28.01 33.58 7.82
CA GLU A 102 28.10 32.23 8.42
C GLU A 102 27.23 32.06 9.66
N LYS A 103 27.13 33.10 10.51
CA LYS A 103 26.43 33.07 11.81
C LYS A 103 25.34 34.15 11.90
N PRO A 104 24.15 33.94 11.29
CA PRO A 104 23.04 34.91 11.30
C PRO A 104 22.68 35.48 12.67
N GLY A 105 22.70 34.67 13.74
CA GLY A 105 22.36 35.13 15.10
C GLY A 105 23.26 36.25 15.62
N VAL A 106 24.52 36.32 15.16
CA VAL A 106 25.46 37.40 15.50
C VAL A 106 25.12 38.68 14.71
N ALA A 107 24.89 38.56 13.40
CA ALA A 107 24.54 39.68 12.52
C ALA A 107 23.12 40.25 12.76
N ILE A 108 22.24 39.53 13.47
CA ILE A 108 20.95 40.05 13.95
C ILE A 108 21.13 40.83 15.26
N GLY A 109 22.01 40.35 16.15
CA GLY A 109 22.18 40.87 17.51
C GLY A 109 20.99 40.61 18.43
N LYS A 110 21.10 41.02 19.69
CA LYS A 110 20.04 40.87 20.69
C LYS A 110 18.82 41.71 20.27
N GLN A 111 17.65 41.07 20.19
CA GLN A 111 16.39 41.69 19.80
C GLN A 111 16.46 42.49 18.47
N GLY A 112 17.35 42.12 17.54
CA GLY A 112 17.51 42.80 16.25
C GLY A 112 18.24 44.15 16.33
N GLU A 113 19.06 44.40 17.35
CA GLU A 113 19.79 45.67 17.53
C GLU A 113 20.66 46.05 16.31
N VAL A 114 21.40 45.08 15.75
CA VAL A 114 22.27 45.29 14.58
C VAL A 114 21.43 45.65 13.34
N LEU A 115 20.27 45.00 13.17
CA LEU A 115 19.35 45.29 12.06
C LEU A 115 18.73 46.69 12.15
N LYS A 116 18.40 47.12 13.38
CA LYS A 116 17.91 48.48 13.65
C LYS A 116 19.00 49.51 13.39
N GLU A 117 20.25 49.20 13.71
CA GLU A 117 21.38 50.10 13.45
C GLU A 117 21.70 50.23 11.96
N ILE A 118 21.70 49.13 11.19
CA ILE A 118 21.81 49.17 9.72
C ILE A 118 20.69 50.03 9.14
N ARG A 119 19.42 49.74 9.49
CA ARG A 119 18.24 50.50 9.07
C ARG A 119 18.33 51.98 9.43
N LYS A 120 18.97 52.34 10.55
CA LYS A 120 19.16 53.73 10.98
C LYS A 120 20.29 54.46 10.25
N LYS A 121 21.38 53.77 9.91
CA LYS A 121 22.58 54.37 9.30
C LYS A 121 22.53 54.41 7.78
N SER A 122 22.16 53.31 7.12
CA SER A 122 22.15 53.21 5.64
C SER A 122 20.76 53.41 5.02
N PHE A 123 19.70 53.47 5.85
CA PHE A 123 18.28 53.47 5.47
C PHE A 123 17.77 52.17 4.81
N TRP A 124 18.62 51.36 4.18
CA TRP A 124 18.26 50.05 3.64
C TRP A 124 17.61 49.12 4.66
N VAL A 125 16.70 48.26 4.20
CA VAL A 125 16.07 47.22 5.02
C VAL A 125 16.91 45.93 4.94
N PRO A 126 17.56 45.49 6.03
CA PRO A 126 18.43 44.31 6.02
C PRO A 126 17.63 43.00 6.12
N ILE A 127 18.00 42.03 5.28
CA ILE A 127 17.50 40.64 5.31
C ILE A 127 18.70 39.73 5.53
N ILE A 128 18.85 39.19 6.73
CA ILE A 128 19.95 38.26 7.03
C ILE A 128 19.65 36.87 6.45
N ARG A 129 20.66 36.24 5.85
CA ARG A 129 20.69 34.85 5.41
C ARG A 129 21.96 34.17 5.90
N ARG A 130 21.95 32.83 5.90
CA ARG A 130 23.16 32.03 6.18
C ARG A 130 23.98 31.84 4.90
N THR A 131 25.28 32.09 4.96
CA THR A 131 26.22 31.70 3.91
C THR A 131 26.22 30.16 3.79
N PRO A 132 25.94 29.58 2.60
CA PRO A 132 25.93 28.12 2.44
C PRO A 132 27.30 27.51 2.75
N ALA A 133 27.34 26.49 3.60
CA ALA A 133 28.61 25.87 4.02
C ALA A 133 29.34 25.15 2.87
N ILE A 134 28.63 24.80 1.79
CA ILE A 134 29.19 24.44 0.49
C ILE A 134 28.62 25.42 -0.54
N ARG A 135 29.51 26.16 -1.23
CA ARG A 135 29.14 27.15 -2.24
C ARG A 135 28.28 26.52 -3.36
N SER A 136 27.17 27.17 -3.70
CA SER A 136 26.17 26.64 -4.65
C SER A 136 25.93 27.58 -5.84
N LYS A 137 26.57 27.25 -6.98
CA LYS A 137 26.51 28.04 -8.21
C LYS A 137 25.09 28.21 -8.77
N ILE A 138 24.17 27.28 -8.50
CA ILE A 138 22.76 27.43 -8.91
C ILE A 138 22.02 28.47 -8.06
N ILE A 139 22.32 28.57 -6.75
CA ILE A 139 21.77 29.62 -5.89
C ILE A 139 22.32 30.99 -6.31
N GLU A 140 23.61 31.08 -6.63
CA GLU A 140 24.22 32.30 -7.20
C GLU A 140 23.49 32.72 -8.49
N ASN A 141 23.35 31.81 -9.47
CA ASN A 141 22.63 32.08 -10.72
C ASN A 141 21.16 32.51 -10.48
N ILE A 142 20.50 31.96 -9.47
CA ILE A 142 19.12 32.29 -9.10
C ILE A 142 19.04 33.67 -8.45
N ASN A 143 19.97 34.00 -7.54
CA ASN A 143 20.10 35.33 -6.96
C ASN A 143 20.34 36.39 -8.07
N HIS A 144 21.21 36.13 -9.04
CA HIS A 144 21.36 36.99 -10.23
C HIS A 144 20.03 37.18 -10.98
N VAL A 145 19.32 36.09 -11.32
CA VAL A 145 18.04 36.15 -12.06
C VAL A 145 16.92 36.86 -11.27
N LEU A 146 16.99 36.89 -9.93
CA LEU A 146 16.01 37.53 -9.05
C LEU A 146 16.32 38.99 -8.73
N PHE A 147 17.58 39.37 -8.52
CA PHE A 147 17.95 40.69 -7.99
C PHE A 147 18.64 41.61 -9.01
N GLU A 148 19.26 41.08 -10.06
CA GLU A 148 20.02 41.89 -11.01
C GLU A 148 19.07 42.66 -11.98
N ASN A 149 19.15 43.99 -11.94
CA ASN A 149 18.44 44.93 -12.84
C ASN A 149 16.91 44.70 -12.93
N ASN A 150 16.27 44.26 -11.84
CA ASN A 150 14.96 43.59 -11.93
C ASN A 150 13.73 44.51 -11.76
N ASP A 151 13.71 45.60 -12.53
CA ASP A 151 12.55 46.46 -12.76
C ASP A 151 11.27 45.66 -13.10
N TYR A 152 11.47 44.58 -13.87
CA TYR A 152 10.46 43.59 -14.24
C TYR A 152 9.85 42.88 -13.03
N ARG A 153 10.66 42.39 -12.08
CA ARG A 153 10.18 41.68 -10.88
C ARG A 153 9.35 42.58 -9.96
N LYS A 154 9.72 43.86 -9.79
CA LYS A 154 8.88 44.83 -9.06
C LYS A 154 7.53 45.05 -9.75
N LYS A 155 7.52 45.23 -11.07
CA LYS A 155 6.29 45.36 -11.88
C LYS A 155 5.43 44.09 -11.82
N PHE A 156 6.04 42.91 -11.93
CA PHE A 156 5.39 41.61 -11.79
C PHE A 156 4.76 41.44 -10.41
N LEU A 157 5.51 41.60 -9.32
CA LEU A 157 5.00 41.43 -7.95
C LEU A 157 3.87 42.42 -7.62
N ASN A 158 3.93 43.64 -8.16
CA ASN A 158 2.86 44.63 -8.06
C ASN A 158 1.61 44.19 -8.85
N ASN A 159 1.78 43.64 -10.06
CA ASN A 159 0.67 43.11 -10.86
C ASN A 159 0.02 41.87 -10.21
N VAL A 160 0.81 41.01 -9.55
CA VAL A 160 0.29 39.88 -8.75
C VAL A 160 -0.56 40.40 -7.59
N GLY A 161 -0.07 41.37 -6.81
CA GLY A 161 -0.86 41.94 -5.71
C GLY A 161 -2.08 42.73 -6.17
N LYS A 162 -2.00 43.45 -7.29
CA LYS A 162 -3.19 44.06 -7.93
C LYS A 162 -4.22 43.01 -8.33
N ARG A 163 -3.80 41.81 -8.78
CA ARG A 163 -4.71 40.69 -9.04
C ARG A 163 -5.33 40.15 -7.75
N ILE A 164 -4.52 39.92 -6.72
CA ILE A 164 -4.96 39.45 -5.39
C ILE A 164 -5.98 40.41 -4.76
N TYR A 165 -5.77 41.73 -4.84
CA TYR A 165 -6.63 42.70 -4.14
C TYR A 165 -7.72 43.35 -5.00
N GLY A 166 -7.66 43.21 -6.33
CA GLY A 166 -8.64 43.81 -7.25
C GLY A 166 -10.07 43.27 -7.12
N GLY A 167 -10.22 42.00 -6.73
CA GLY A 167 -11.52 41.36 -6.45
C GLY A 167 -11.91 41.33 -4.97
N TRP A 168 -11.20 42.04 -4.10
CA TRP A 168 -11.34 41.84 -2.65
C TRP A 168 -12.68 42.36 -2.08
N THR A 169 -13.37 41.51 -1.31
CA THR A 169 -14.60 41.87 -0.60
C THR A 169 -14.56 41.48 0.88
N LYS A 170 -15.22 42.27 1.73
CA LYS A 170 -15.43 41.97 3.17
C LYS A 170 -16.66 41.09 3.44
N GLY A 171 -17.36 40.66 2.39
CA GLY A 171 -18.64 39.96 2.51
C GLY A 171 -18.52 38.44 2.62
N ARG A 172 -19.68 37.78 2.68
CA ARG A 172 -19.83 36.41 2.18
C ARG A 172 -20.45 36.49 0.79
N VAL A 173 -19.98 35.64 -0.11
CA VAL A 173 -20.52 35.45 -1.46
C VAL A 173 -20.92 33.98 -1.59
N ASP A 174 -21.95 33.67 -2.38
CA ASP A 174 -22.27 32.28 -2.73
C ASP A 174 -21.37 31.83 -3.89
N GLU A 175 -20.37 31.02 -3.57
CA GLU A 175 -19.31 30.57 -4.47
C GLU A 175 -19.32 29.04 -4.60
N TRP A 176 -18.74 28.52 -5.68
CA TRP A 176 -18.46 27.10 -5.89
C TRP A 176 -16.95 26.84 -5.91
N ILE A 177 -16.53 25.62 -5.62
CA ILE A 177 -15.12 25.21 -5.67
C ILE A 177 -15.05 23.83 -6.33
N ARG A 178 -14.16 23.66 -7.32
CA ARG A 178 -13.91 22.36 -7.96
C ARG A 178 -12.42 22.14 -8.26
N VAL A 179 -12.03 20.90 -8.48
CA VAL A 179 -10.69 20.51 -8.93
C VAL A 179 -10.81 19.58 -10.14
N THR A 180 -10.23 19.95 -11.28
CA THR A 180 -9.99 19.06 -12.42
C THR A 180 -8.61 18.39 -12.26
N PHE A 181 -8.49 17.13 -12.67
CA PHE A 181 -7.24 16.37 -12.55
C PHE A 181 -6.58 16.31 -13.95
N LEU A 182 -5.52 17.07 -14.19
CA LEU A 182 -4.82 17.10 -15.50
C LEU A 182 -3.67 16.07 -15.55
N GLY A 183 -3.32 15.50 -14.41
CA GLY A 183 -2.30 14.47 -14.21
C GLY A 183 -2.30 13.96 -12.76
N ALA A 184 -1.51 12.92 -12.47
CA ALA A 184 -1.54 12.11 -11.24
C ALA A 184 -2.90 11.48 -10.84
N GLY A 185 -4.01 11.78 -11.50
CA GLY A 185 -5.30 11.12 -11.28
C GLY A 185 -5.24 9.66 -11.72
N ARG A 186 -5.05 8.74 -10.76
CA ARG A 186 -4.84 7.29 -10.98
C ARG A 186 -3.53 6.95 -11.73
N GLN A 187 -2.48 7.74 -11.54
CA GLN A 187 -1.10 7.35 -11.90
C GLN A 187 -0.05 7.98 -10.98
N VAL A 188 1.13 7.35 -10.87
CA VAL A 188 2.38 8.04 -10.50
C VAL A 188 2.88 8.80 -11.74
N GLY A 189 3.64 9.89 -11.56
CA GLY A 189 4.14 10.67 -12.68
C GLY A 189 3.16 11.74 -13.17
N ARG A 190 3.72 12.83 -13.73
CA ARG A 190 3.01 14.00 -14.27
C ARG A 190 1.94 14.60 -13.34
N SER A 191 2.26 14.82 -12.07
CA SER A 191 1.37 15.48 -11.11
C SER A 191 0.96 16.88 -11.59
N CYS A 192 -0.34 17.09 -11.74
CA CYS A 192 -0.93 18.35 -12.22
C CYS A 192 -2.44 18.38 -11.92
N LEU A 193 -2.86 19.16 -10.94
CA LEU A 193 -4.27 19.32 -10.56
C LEU A 193 -4.67 20.79 -10.75
N PHE A 194 -5.94 21.05 -11.09
CA PHE A 194 -6.42 22.38 -11.44
C PHE A 194 -7.60 22.79 -10.57
N LEU A 195 -7.31 23.52 -9.49
CA LEU A 195 -8.29 24.11 -8.57
C LEU A 195 -8.92 25.34 -9.21
N GLN A 196 -10.25 25.44 -9.15
CA GLN A 196 -11.02 26.53 -9.75
C GLN A 196 -12.15 26.98 -8.81
N THR A 197 -12.38 28.29 -8.79
CA THR A 197 -13.51 28.99 -8.14
C THR A 197 -14.15 29.95 -9.18
N PRO A 198 -15.16 30.78 -8.85
CA PRO A 198 -15.66 31.80 -9.77
C PRO A 198 -14.58 32.84 -10.12
N GLU A 199 -13.71 33.16 -9.16
CA GLU A 199 -12.75 34.28 -9.22
C GLU A 199 -11.32 33.84 -9.53
N SER A 200 -10.99 32.54 -9.47
CA SER A 200 -9.59 32.09 -9.49
C SER A 200 -9.35 30.70 -10.07
N LYS A 201 -8.20 30.53 -10.72
CA LYS A 201 -7.74 29.29 -11.35
C LYS A 201 -6.27 29.02 -10.99
N ILE A 202 -6.02 27.88 -10.37
CA ILE A 202 -4.75 27.57 -9.70
C ILE A 202 -4.32 26.14 -10.06
N LEU A 203 -3.08 25.96 -10.54
CA LEU A 203 -2.48 24.63 -10.67
C LEU A 203 -1.79 24.19 -9.37
N LEU A 204 -1.93 22.92 -9.00
CA LEU A 204 -1.20 22.23 -7.94
C LEU A 204 -0.33 21.16 -8.59
N ASP A 205 0.99 21.34 -8.52
CA ASP A 205 2.03 20.66 -9.28
C ASP A 205 1.90 20.79 -10.82
N CYS A 206 3.02 20.58 -11.51
CA CYS A 206 3.10 20.50 -12.98
C CYS A 206 4.36 19.72 -13.38
N GLY A 207 4.33 18.40 -13.26
CA GLY A 207 5.46 17.51 -13.53
C GLY A 207 5.37 16.70 -14.82
N ILE A 208 6.36 15.82 -15.04
CA ILE A 208 6.40 14.86 -16.16
C ILE A 208 6.46 13.41 -15.67
N ASN A 209 5.91 12.48 -16.45
CA ASN A 209 6.10 11.05 -16.22
C ASN A 209 7.38 10.58 -16.93
N VAL A 210 8.49 10.49 -16.19
CA VAL A 210 9.79 10.04 -16.71
C VAL A 210 9.85 8.54 -17.08
N SER A 211 8.78 7.78 -16.82
CA SER A 211 8.66 6.36 -17.21
C SER A 211 7.77 6.12 -18.44
N ALA A 212 7.20 7.19 -19.02
CA ALA A 212 6.35 7.10 -20.19
C ALA A 212 7.11 6.60 -21.44
N GLN A 213 6.46 5.76 -22.24
CA GLN A 213 6.98 5.31 -23.54
C GLN A 213 6.62 6.29 -24.67
N THR A 214 5.65 7.18 -24.46
CA THR A 214 5.15 8.14 -25.45
C THR A 214 5.01 9.54 -24.87
N ASN A 215 5.08 10.57 -25.72
CA ASN A 215 4.86 11.97 -25.31
C ASN A 215 3.47 12.20 -24.71
N GLU A 216 2.44 11.48 -25.16
CA GLU A 216 1.05 11.58 -24.70
C GLU A 216 0.87 11.04 -23.27
N GLU A 217 1.70 10.09 -22.85
CA GLU A 217 1.75 9.59 -21.46
C GLU A 217 2.71 10.37 -20.56
N MET A 218 3.61 11.16 -21.16
CA MET A 218 4.68 11.90 -20.48
C MET A 218 4.21 13.21 -19.84
N PHE A 219 3.29 13.93 -20.46
CA PHE A 219 2.93 15.31 -20.07
C PHE A 219 1.54 15.43 -19.47
N PRO A 220 1.26 16.44 -18.61
CA PRO A 220 -0.10 16.77 -18.16
C PRO A 220 -1.01 17.14 -19.34
N LEU A 221 -2.30 16.82 -19.20
CA LEU A 221 -3.34 17.01 -20.22
C LEU A 221 -3.85 18.47 -20.25
N LEU A 222 -2.99 19.40 -20.66
CA LEU A 222 -3.27 20.84 -20.68
C LEU A 222 -4.20 21.27 -21.84
N GLU A 223 -4.52 20.37 -22.75
CA GLU A 223 -5.51 20.51 -23.81
C GLU A 223 -6.98 20.38 -23.33
N ALA A 224 -7.20 20.18 -22.02
CA ALA A 224 -8.52 20.15 -21.40
C ALA A 224 -9.30 21.47 -21.64
N PRO A 225 -10.56 21.44 -22.13
CA PRO A 225 -11.29 22.65 -22.53
C PRO A 225 -11.50 23.72 -21.44
N GLU A 226 -11.46 23.36 -20.16
CA GLU A 226 -11.52 24.32 -19.05
C GLU A 226 -10.18 25.02 -18.73
N PHE A 227 -9.06 24.52 -19.25
CA PHE A 227 -7.73 25.07 -19.04
C PHE A 227 -7.37 26.05 -20.15
N LYS A 228 -6.99 27.27 -19.77
CA LYS A 228 -6.43 28.28 -20.67
C LYS A 228 -5.29 28.97 -19.96
N ILE A 229 -4.15 29.10 -20.64
CA ILE A 229 -2.90 29.59 -20.04
C ILE A 229 -3.00 31.07 -19.60
N ASP A 230 -3.77 31.87 -20.34
CA ASP A 230 -4.01 33.30 -20.06
C ASP A 230 -4.97 33.54 -18.89
N GLU A 231 -5.80 32.54 -18.56
CA GLU A 231 -6.77 32.58 -17.47
C GLU A 231 -6.23 31.94 -16.17
N LEU A 232 -4.94 31.58 -16.13
CA LEU A 232 -4.29 30.98 -14.97
C LEU A 232 -3.76 32.06 -14.01
N ASP A 233 -4.06 31.92 -12.72
CA ASP A 233 -3.67 32.90 -11.69
C ASP A 233 -2.41 32.50 -10.93
N ALA A 234 -2.23 31.22 -10.66
CA ALA A 234 -1.08 30.71 -9.92
C ALA A 234 -0.76 29.26 -10.25
N VAL A 235 0.50 28.88 -10.02
CA VAL A 235 0.92 27.49 -9.83
C VAL A 235 1.42 27.33 -8.40
N ILE A 236 1.22 26.17 -7.78
CA ILE A 236 1.74 25.83 -6.46
C ILE A 236 2.48 24.50 -6.59
N ILE A 237 3.75 24.44 -6.16
CA ILE A 237 4.57 23.21 -6.24
C ILE A 237 4.78 22.65 -4.82
N SER A 238 4.44 21.37 -4.64
CA SER A 238 4.56 20.66 -3.36
C SER A 238 6.01 20.36 -3.00
N HIS A 239 6.81 19.88 -3.95
CA HIS A 239 8.22 19.55 -3.77
C HIS A 239 8.98 19.43 -5.09
N SER A 240 10.32 19.28 -5.01
CA SER A 240 11.22 19.44 -6.15
C SER A 240 11.37 18.23 -7.09
N HIS A 241 10.57 17.17 -6.96
CA HIS A 241 10.72 16.02 -7.86
C HIS A 241 10.18 16.33 -9.26
N ILE A 242 10.75 15.67 -10.27
CA ILE A 242 10.49 15.96 -11.68
C ILE A 242 9.06 15.55 -12.12
N ASP A 243 8.45 14.58 -11.46
CA ASP A 243 7.05 14.23 -11.56
C ASP A 243 6.08 15.22 -10.89
N HIS A 244 6.60 16.23 -10.16
CA HIS A 244 5.82 17.34 -9.60
C HIS A 244 6.17 18.72 -10.17
N VAL A 245 7.39 18.95 -10.66
CA VAL A 245 7.85 20.26 -11.18
C VAL A 245 8.42 20.24 -12.60
N GLY A 246 8.70 19.06 -13.15
CA GLY A 246 9.45 18.90 -14.40
C GLY A 246 8.81 19.44 -15.67
N PHE A 247 7.52 19.82 -15.65
CA PHE A 247 6.82 20.46 -16.78
C PHE A 247 6.55 21.95 -16.57
N LEU A 248 6.74 22.47 -15.35
CA LEU A 248 6.50 23.89 -15.01
C LEU A 248 7.17 24.90 -15.97
N PRO A 249 8.44 24.74 -16.43
CA PRO A 249 9.02 25.67 -17.40
C PRO A 249 8.26 25.69 -18.74
N TYR A 250 7.55 24.63 -19.10
CA TYR A 250 6.73 24.58 -20.31
C TYR A 250 5.52 25.52 -20.23
N LEU A 251 4.94 25.76 -19.04
CA LEU A 251 3.86 26.74 -18.87
C LEU A 251 4.31 28.16 -19.22
N TYR A 252 5.52 28.54 -18.79
CA TYR A 252 6.12 29.85 -19.14
C TYR A 252 6.42 29.95 -20.65
N LYS A 253 6.81 28.85 -21.28
CA LYS A 253 6.97 28.74 -22.74
C LYS A 253 5.64 28.82 -23.50
N MET A 254 4.53 28.38 -22.89
CA MET A 254 3.16 28.52 -23.42
C MET A 254 2.58 29.94 -23.24
N GLY A 255 3.26 30.84 -22.52
CA GLY A 255 2.81 32.23 -22.31
C GLY A 255 2.34 32.55 -20.89
N PHE A 256 2.42 31.61 -19.93
CA PHE A 256 2.08 31.90 -18.53
C PHE A 256 2.98 33.01 -17.97
N THR A 257 2.35 34.01 -17.32
CA THR A 257 3.01 35.16 -16.68
C THR A 257 2.59 35.37 -15.23
N GLY A 258 1.94 34.37 -14.63
CA GLY A 258 1.55 34.36 -13.22
C GLY A 258 2.63 33.80 -12.29
N PRO A 259 2.44 33.91 -10.96
CA PRO A 259 3.35 33.37 -9.96
C PRO A 259 3.37 31.84 -9.89
N THR A 260 4.52 31.31 -9.48
CA THR A 260 4.62 29.96 -8.89
C THR A 260 4.94 30.10 -7.40
N TYR A 261 4.13 29.50 -6.53
CA TYR A 261 4.37 29.42 -5.09
C TYR A 261 5.01 28.07 -4.72
N LEU A 262 6.10 28.10 -3.96
CA LEU A 262 6.90 26.93 -3.57
C LEU A 262 7.83 27.30 -2.42
N THR A 263 8.44 26.32 -1.73
CA THR A 263 9.49 26.63 -0.73
C THR A 263 10.81 27.02 -1.41
N ALA A 264 11.66 27.80 -0.73
CA ALA A 264 12.95 28.22 -1.28
C ALA A 264 13.89 27.04 -1.68
N PRO A 265 14.01 25.95 -0.89
CA PRO A 265 14.79 24.78 -1.33
C PRO A 265 14.17 24.09 -2.55
N THR A 266 12.83 24.03 -2.62
CA THR A 266 12.13 23.43 -3.75
C THR A 266 12.41 24.19 -5.05
N ARG A 267 12.43 25.53 -5.03
CA ARG A 267 12.82 26.36 -6.19
C ARG A 267 14.21 26.00 -6.71
N ASP A 268 15.20 25.91 -5.82
CA ASP A 268 16.61 25.78 -6.21
C ASP A 268 16.93 24.38 -6.73
N ILE A 269 16.38 23.35 -6.10
CA ILE A 269 16.51 21.97 -6.58
C ILE A 269 15.72 21.78 -7.89
N ALA A 270 14.51 22.34 -8.01
CA ALA A 270 13.72 22.27 -9.25
C ALA A 270 14.45 22.92 -10.43
N ALA A 271 15.00 24.12 -10.26
CA ALA A 271 15.75 24.81 -11.29
C ALA A 271 16.99 24.00 -11.74
N LEU A 272 17.70 23.36 -10.81
CA LEU A 272 18.84 22.48 -11.12
C LEU A 272 18.41 21.23 -11.91
N LEU A 273 17.34 20.56 -11.48
CA LEU A 273 16.86 19.34 -12.14
C LEU A 273 16.23 19.62 -13.52
N CYS A 274 15.52 20.74 -13.70
CA CYS A 274 15.04 21.17 -15.01
C CYS A 274 16.18 21.54 -15.97
N LEU A 275 17.30 22.09 -15.48
CA LEU A 275 18.50 22.29 -16.30
C LEU A 275 19.13 20.96 -16.70
N ASP A 276 19.12 19.95 -15.82
CA ASP A 276 19.66 18.63 -16.15
C ASP A 276 18.81 17.89 -17.20
N ILE A 277 17.48 18.06 -17.20
CA ILE A 277 16.60 17.57 -18.29
C ILE A 277 17.04 18.11 -19.66
N ILE A 278 17.41 19.40 -19.75
CA ILE A 278 17.94 19.98 -20.99
C ILE A 278 19.30 19.35 -21.35
N ASN A 279 20.19 19.20 -20.38
CA ASN A 279 21.52 18.61 -20.58
C ASN A 279 21.47 17.14 -21.02
N ILE A 280 20.53 16.37 -20.50
CA ILE A 280 20.31 14.95 -20.85
C ILE A 280 19.77 14.88 -22.28
N ALA A 281 18.70 15.60 -22.60
CA ALA A 281 18.13 15.62 -23.95
C ALA A 281 19.19 15.99 -25.01
N GLN A 282 20.01 17.01 -24.75
CA GLN A 282 21.09 17.41 -25.66
C GLN A 282 22.16 16.32 -25.87
N LYS A 283 22.52 15.55 -24.82
CA LYS A 283 23.49 14.44 -24.92
C LYS A 283 22.94 13.26 -25.70
N GLU A 284 21.63 13.04 -25.64
CA GLU A 284 20.91 12.00 -26.39
C GLU A 284 20.57 12.42 -27.84
N ALA A 285 21.03 13.60 -28.28
CA ALA A 285 20.62 14.26 -29.53
C ALA A 285 19.10 14.54 -29.66
N ASN A 286 18.38 14.47 -28.54
CA ASN A 286 16.95 14.75 -28.42
C ASN A 286 16.66 16.25 -28.30
N LYS A 287 15.52 16.70 -28.81
CA LYS A 287 15.08 18.09 -28.69
C LYS A 287 14.46 18.34 -27.31
N ALA A 288 15.11 19.15 -26.48
CA ALA A 288 14.60 19.52 -25.17
C ALA A 288 13.21 20.20 -25.25
N ILE A 289 12.32 19.81 -24.34
CA ILE A 289 10.92 20.30 -24.29
C ILE A 289 10.81 21.81 -23.98
N TYR A 290 11.79 22.37 -23.27
CA TYR A 290 11.93 23.81 -22.99
C TYR A 290 13.41 24.22 -22.96
N SER A 291 13.65 25.52 -22.87
CA SER A 291 14.95 26.16 -22.87
C SER A 291 15.37 26.66 -21.49
N SER A 292 16.64 27.05 -21.34
CA SER A 292 17.13 27.70 -20.12
C SER A 292 16.52 29.10 -19.91
N THR A 293 16.01 29.75 -20.94
CA THR A 293 15.21 30.99 -20.84
C THR A 293 13.89 30.74 -20.14
N ASP A 294 13.24 29.61 -20.40
CA ASP A 294 11.96 29.25 -19.79
C ASP A 294 12.14 28.92 -18.29
N ILE A 295 13.27 28.29 -17.93
CA ILE A 295 13.67 28.07 -16.53
C ILE A 295 14.02 29.40 -15.84
N LYS A 296 14.68 30.34 -16.54
CA LYS A 296 14.89 31.71 -16.01
C LYS A 296 13.55 32.43 -15.79
N ASN A 297 12.56 32.24 -16.66
CA ASN A 297 11.22 32.80 -16.48
C ASN A 297 10.52 32.16 -15.27
N MET A 298 10.57 30.84 -15.11
CA MET A 298 10.09 30.15 -13.90
C MET A 298 10.70 30.75 -12.62
N VAL A 299 12.03 30.96 -12.58
CA VAL A 299 12.70 31.61 -11.44
C VAL A 299 12.23 33.06 -11.26
N LYS A 300 12.09 33.85 -12.33
CA LYS A 300 11.58 35.23 -12.26
C LYS A 300 10.14 35.36 -11.73
N HIS A 301 9.35 34.30 -11.81
CA HIS A 301 7.95 34.26 -11.35
C HIS A 301 7.77 33.47 -10.04
N ALA A 302 8.78 32.72 -9.58
CA ALA A 302 8.80 32.02 -8.30
C ALA A 302 8.61 32.99 -7.12
N ILE A 303 7.61 32.76 -6.27
CA ILE A 303 7.41 33.43 -4.98
C ILE A 303 7.64 32.36 -3.90
N CYS A 304 8.76 32.48 -3.19
CA CYS A 304 9.12 31.52 -2.15
C CYS A 304 8.43 31.85 -0.84
N LEU A 305 7.85 30.83 -0.20
CA LEU A 305 7.19 30.92 1.11
C LEU A 305 7.81 29.91 2.10
N ASP A 306 7.80 30.25 3.38
CA ASP A 306 8.27 29.37 4.46
C ASP A 306 7.13 28.53 5.08
N TYR A 307 7.49 27.51 5.88
CA TYR A 307 6.49 26.70 6.58
C TYR A 307 5.71 27.53 7.63
N GLY A 308 4.39 27.37 7.66
CA GLY A 308 3.49 28.15 8.52
C GLY A 308 3.19 29.57 8.03
N GLU A 309 3.73 29.98 6.88
CA GLU A 309 3.47 31.29 6.30
C GLU A 309 2.10 31.37 5.62
N VAL A 310 1.17 32.14 6.21
CA VAL A 310 -0.15 32.42 5.62
C VAL A 310 -0.06 33.57 4.62
N THR A 311 -0.28 33.26 3.34
CA THR A 311 -0.15 34.20 2.21
C THR A 311 -1.41 34.19 1.35
N ASP A 312 -1.99 35.36 1.04
CA ASP A 312 -3.01 35.45 0.00
C ASP A 312 -2.36 35.18 -1.37
N ILE A 313 -2.93 34.30 -2.19
CA ILE A 313 -2.37 33.98 -3.52
C ILE A 313 -3.27 34.39 -4.67
N THR A 314 -4.57 34.57 -4.37
CA THR A 314 -5.62 35.14 -5.23
C THR A 314 -6.61 35.93 -4.33
N PRO A 315 -7.68 36.57 -4.85
CA PRO A 315 -8.65 37.31 -4.01
C PRO A 315 -9.35 36.47 -2.94
N ASP A 316 -9.57 35.19 -3.24
CA ASP A 316 -10.34 34.23 -2.44
C ASP A 316 -9.49 33.11 -1.84
N VAL A 317 -8.31 32.77 -2.38
CA VAL A 317 -7.45 31.69 -1.87
C VAL A 317 -6.23 32.22 -1.12
N ARG A 318 -6.00 31.66 0.08
CA ARG A 318 -4.74 31.77 0.82
C ARG A 318 -4.03 30.42 0.90
N LEU A 319 -2.72 30.43 0.79
CA LEU A 319 -1.83 29.27 0.91
C LEU A 319 -1.09 29.29 2.25
N THR A 320 -0.79 28.10 2.77
CA THR A 320 0.20 27.87 3.81
C THR A 320 0.88 26.51 3.59
N PHE A 321 2.21 26.49 3.57
CA PHE A 321 2.97 25.23 3.51
C PHE A 321 3.20 24.67 4.91
N TYR A 322 3.14 23.34 5.05
CA TYR A 322 3.53 22.60 6.26
C TYR A 322 4.51 21.49 5.89
N ASP A 323 5.39 21.07 6.80
CA ASP A 323 6.38 20.01 6.52
C ASP A 323 5.70 18.68 6.17
N ALA A 324 6.16 18.06 5.09
CA ALA A 324 5.73 16.75 4.59
C ALA A 324 6.77 15.63 4.84
N GLY A 325 7.94 15.94 5.40
CA GLY A 325 9.02 14.99 5.71
C GLY A 325 9.74 14.35 4.51
N HIS A 326 9.20 14.48 3.30
CA HIS A 326 9.58 13.71 2.12
C HIS A 326 10.94 14.11 1.51
N LYS A 327 11.19 15.42 1.38
CA LYS A 327 12.44 16.04 0.86
C LYS A 327 12.72 17.35 1.57
N LEU A 328 13.94 17.88 1.40
CA LEU A 328 14.25 19.25 1.76
C LEU A 328 13.24 20.22 1.10
N GLY A 329 12.43 20.91 1.91
CA GLY A 329 11.43 21.84 1.42
C GLY A 329 10.12 21.21 0.91
N SER A 330 9.92 19.89 1.02
CA SER A 330 8.64 19.28 0.62
C SER A 330 7.49 19.73 1.52
N ALA A 331 6.35 20.06 0.92
CA ALA A 331 5.25 20.70 1.63
C ALA A 331 3.90 20.03 1.42
N LEU A 332 3.13 19.96 2.51
CA LEU A 332 1.68 19.80 2.49
C LEU A 332 1.06 21.17 2.19
N CYS A 333 0.37 21.28 1.07
CA CYS A 333 -0.24 22.54 0.61
C CYS A 333 -1.59 22.75 1.30
N HIS A 334 -1.64 23.55 2.37
CA HIS A 334 -2.91 23.98 2.98
C HIS A 334 -3.48 25.18 2.20
N LEU A 335 -4.73 25.06 1.74
CA LEU A 335 -5.43 26.12 1.01
C LEU A 335 -6.70 26.51 1.76
N HIS A 336 -6.82 27.79 2.10
CA HIS A 336 -8.00 28.40 2.73
C HIS A 336 -8.74 29.22 1.68
N ILE A 337 -9.96 28.80 1.33
CA ILE A 337 -10.72 29.33 0.19
C ILE A 337 -11.94 30.13 0.70
N GLY A 338 -12.17 31.30 0.10
CA GLY A 338 -13.13 32.31 0.52
C GLY A 338 -12.83 32.86 1.92
N ASN A 339 -13.81 33.52 2.54
CA ASN A 339 -13.75 33.90 3.96
C ASN A 339 -14.03 32.68 4.86
N GLY A 340 -13.19 31.64 4.74
CA GLY A 340 -13.38 30.34 5.37
C GLY A 340 -14.56 29.56 4.78
N LEU A 341 -14.74 29.59 3.46
CA LEU A 341 -15.76 28.81 2.78
C LEU A 341 -15.39 27.31 2.78
N HIS A 342 -14.12 26.99 2.52
CA HIS A 342 -13.60 25.60 2.46
C HIS A 342 -12.08 25.56 2.69
N ASN A 343 -11.53 24.43 3.16
CA ASN A 343 -10.09 24.26 3.43
C ASN A 343 -9.55 22.90 2.90
N LEU A 344 -8.34 22.86 2.32
CA LEU A 344 -7.80 21.73 1.51
C LEU A 344 -6.29 21.39 1.80
N VAL A 345 -5.85 20.11 1.78
CA VAL A 345 -4.45 19.54 2.07
C VAL A 345 -4.07 18.32 1.13
N TYR A 346 -2.93 17.56 1.25
CA TYR A 346 -2.39 16.50 0.29
C TYR A 346 -1.37 15.38 0.86
N SER A 347 -1.49 13.99 0.73
CA SER A 347 -0.78 12.85 1.52
C SER A 347 -0.79 11.17 1.42
N LEU A 348 -0.95 9.75 1.29
CA LEU A 348 -1.99 8.57 1.15
C LEU A 348 -1.60 7.05 1.73
N ASP A 349 -2.46 6.02 2.21
CA ASP A 349 -2.41 4.41 2.21
C ASP A 349 -2.73 3.31 3.45
N ARG A 350 -3.39 2.04 3.38
CA ARG A 350 -3.52 0.68 4.30
C ARG A 350 -4.87 -0.23 4.35
N SER A 351 -5.16 -1.60 4.45
CA SER A 351 -4.64 -3.06 4.27
C SER A 351 -5.70 -4.25 4.01
N MET A 352 -5.64 -5.59 4.37
CA MET A 352 -6.44 -6.72 3.68
C MET A 352 -7.09 -8.06 4.34
N LYS A 353 -7.12 -9.27 3.64
CA LYS A 353 -8.11 -10.46 3.66
C LYS A 353 -7.55 -11.94 3.36
N VAL A 354 -7.60 -13.01 4.23
CA VAL A 354 -6.86 -14.36 4.06
C VAL A 354 -7.45 -15.68 4.75
N PRO A 355 -7.32 -16.96 4.21
CA PRO A 355 -7.52 -18.32 4.86
C PRO A 355 -6.41 -18.84 5.83
N ILE A 356 -6.71 -19.76 6.76
CA ILE A 356 -5.77 -20.25 7.80
C ILE A 356 -5.84 -21.78 8.04
N VAL A 357 -4.72 -22.40 8.45
CA VAL A 357 -4.59 -23.81 8.89
C VAL A 357 -4.06 -23.89 10.32
N ASP A 358 -4.61 -24.75 11.19
CA ASP A 358 -4.14 -24.98 12.57
C ASP A 358 -3.18 -26.18 12.70
N ILE A 359 -2.51 -26.31 13.86
CA ILE A 359 -1.49 -27.34 14.15
C ILE A 359 -1.99 -28.80 14.04
N ASN A 360 -3.30 -29.02 13.97
CA ASN A 360 -3.92 -30.34 13.75
C ASN A 360 -4.36 -30.53 12.28
N ASN A 361 -3.93 -29.64 11.38
CA ASN A 361 -4.28 -29.55 9.96
C ASN A 361 -5.74 -29.15 9.66
N ASN A 362 -6.50 -28.62 10.64
CA ASN A 362 -7.82 -28.10 10.34
C ASN A 362 -7.73 -26.81 9.53
N VAL A 363 -8.55 -26.65 8.49
CA VAL A 363 -8.59 -25.42 7.67
C VAL A 363 -9.78 -24.55 8.07
N GLU A 364 -9.58 -23.25 8.25
CA GLU A 364 -10.66 -22.28 8.44
C GLU A 364 -10.52 -21.10 7.46
N PHE A 365 -11.56 -20.91 6.63
CA PHE A 365 -11.66 -19.76 5.73
C PHE A 365 -12.12 -18.53 6.50
N VAL A 366 -11.16 -17.74 6.97
CA VAL A 366 -11.43 -16.62 7.85
C VAL A 366 -11.49 -15.27 7.13
N GLU A 367 -12.11 -14.31 7.80
CA GLU A 367 -11.76 -12.92 7.58
C GLU A 367 -10.51 -12.67 8.43
N ILE A 368 -9.32 -12.60 7.82
CA ILE A 368 -8.05 -12.28 8.51
C ILE A 368 -8.22 -11.09 9.46
N GLY A 369 -8.90 -10.03 9.03
CA GLY A 369 -10.19 -9.62 9.59
C GLY A 369 -10.39 -9.78 11.09
N LYS A 370 -11.61 -10.22 11.39
CA LYS A 370 -12.03 -10.74 12.67
C LYS A 370 -11.05 -11.74 13.30
N PHE A 371 -10.38 -12.59 12.52
CA PHE A 371 -9.48 -13.63 13.05
C PHE A 371 -8.26 -13.05 13.77
N THR A 372 -7.64 -12.02 13.19
CA THR A 372 -6.54 -11.30 13.83
C THR A 372 -7.05 -10.61 15.09
N ASP A 373 -8.18 -9.91 15.04
CA ASP A 373 -8.80 -9.36 16.25
C ASP A 373 -9.03 -10.43 17.33
N ASP A 374 -9.57 -11.59 16.98
CA ASP A 374 -9.78 -12.72 17.89
C ASP A 374 -8.46 -13.31 18.44
N LEU A 375 -7.34 -13.24 17.70
CA LEU A 375 -6.00 -13.60 18.21
C LEU A 375 -5.42 -12.54 19.16
N PHE A 376 -5.54 -11.25 18.85
CA PHE A 376 -5.12 -10.19 19.75
C PHE A 376 -5.93 -10.20 21.05
N ASN A 377 -7.23 -10.51 20.97
CA ASN A 377 -8.12 -10.63 22.13
C ASN A 377 -7.80 -11.85 23.02
N LYS A 378 -7.07 -12.86 22.53
CA LYS A 378 -6.53 -13.98 23.35
C LYS A 378 -5.26 -13.61 24.13
N GLY A 379 -4.66 -12.44 23.88
CA GLY A 379 -3.41 -11.99 24.50
C GLY A 379 -2.16 -12.64 23.90
N GLY A 380 -1.01 -12.43 24.56
CA GLY A 380 0.32 -12.84 24.10
C GLY A 380 1.31 -11.68 24.09
N VAL A 381 2.49 -11.88 23.50
CA VAL A 381 3.41 -10.76 23.21
C VAL A 381 2.78 -9.94 22.07
N ILE A 382 2.56 -8.65 22.32
CA ILE A 382 2.06 -7.70 21.32
C ILE A 382 3.13 -6.62 21.16
N ILE A 383 3.57 -6.43 19.92
CA ILE A 383 4.49 -5.36 19.52
C ILE A 383 3.61 -4.19 19.06
N ASP A 384 3.43 -3.20 19.93
CA ASP A 384 2.63 -2.01 19.63
C ASP A 384 3.55 -0.86 19.20
N ASN A 385 3.40 -0.44 17.95
CA ASN A 385 4.11 0.70 17.35
C ASN A 385 3.15 1.90 17.16
N GLY A 386 2.24 2.11 18.11
CA GLY A 386 1.38 3.28 18.30
C GLY A 386 -0.04 3.11 17.74
N HIS A 387 -0.14 2.67 16.49
CA HIS A 387 -1.42 2.42 15.80
C HIS A 387 -1.38 1.19 14.86
N VAL A 388 -0.22 0.52 14.77
CA VAL A 388 -0.13 -0.88 14.35
C VAL A 388 0.06 -1.69 15.61
N GLN A 389 -0.72 -2.75 15.70
CA GLN A 389 -0.45 -3.80 16.64
C GLN A 389 -0.04 -5.03 15.83
N GLU A 390 1.15 -5.56 16.11
CA GLU A 390 1.70 -6.78 15.50
C GLU A 390 1.81 -7.86 16.58
N ARG A 391 1.32 -9.07 16.29
CA ARG A 391 1.32 -10.20 17.21
C ARG A 391 2.01 -11.39 16.55
N PRO A 392 3.15 -11.86 17.09
CA PRO A 392 3.78 -13.09 16.62
C PRO A 392 2.82 -14.29 16.67
N ASN A 393 2.99 -15.22 15.74
CA ASN A 393 2.19 -16.44 15.64
C ASN A 393 2.63 -17.49 16.67
N ILE A 394 2.16 -17.35 17.91
CA ILE A 394 2.48 -18.26 19.02
C ILE A 394 1.82 -19.63 18.80
N GLU A 395 0.62 -19.65 18.24
CA GLU A 395 -0.22 -20.83 18.01
C GLU A 395 0.22 -21.72 16.83
N ARG A 396 1.22 -21.29 16.04
CA ARG A 396 1.71 -21.99 14.84
C ARG A 396 0.64 -22.23 13.78
N TYR A 397 -0.15 -21.20 13.51
CA TYR A 397 -1.01 -21.16 12.32
C TYR A 397 -0.20 -21.02 11.04
N SER A 398 -0.61 -21.71 9.97
CA SER A 398 0.04 -21.63 8.66
C SER A 398 -1.00 -21.27 7.60
N THR A 399 -0.57 -20.87 6.40
CA THR A 399 -1.48 -20.66 5.26
C THR A 399 -0.77 -20.99 3.96
N PHE A 400 -1.50 -20.99 2.84
CA PHE A 400 -0.95 -21.36 1.56
C PHE A 400 -0.30 -20.16 0.87
N ALA A 401 0.93 -20.37 0.39
CA ALA A 401 1.69 -19.42 -0.42
C ALA A 401 2.27 -20.16 -1.63
N PHE A 402 2.53 -19.45 -2.74
CA PHE A 402 3.32 -20.03 -3.81
C PHE A 402 4.80 -19.80 -3.55
N ASN A 403 5.60 -20.84 -3.69
CA ASN A 403 7.05 -20.75 -3.63
C ASN A 403 7.56 -19.96 -4.85
N PRO A 404 8.27 -18.83 -4.69
CA PRO A 404 8.69 -18.00 -5.82
C PRO A 404 9.75 -18.66 -6.73
N LYS A 405 10.34 -19.80 -6.33
CA LYS A 405 11.32 -20.55 -7.14
C LYS A 405 10.70 -21.77 -7.84
N THR A 406 9.85 -22.53 -7.15
CA THR A 406 9.25 -23.76 -7.71
C THR A 406 7.85 -23.55 -8.29
N LEU A 407 7.23 -22.40 -8.00
CA LEU A 407 5.84 -22.05 -8.31
C LEU A 407 4.80 -23.09 -7.84
N LYS A 408 5.15 -23.87 -6.81
CA LYS A 408 4.26 -24.81 -6.12
C LYS A 408 3.50 -24.11 -5.01
N SER A 409 2.27 -24.55 -4.76
CA SER A 409 1.36 -24.00 -3.75
C SER A 409 1.47 -24.84 -2.47
N GLU A 410 2.27 -24.33 -1.53
CA GLU A 410 2.68 -25.05 -0.33
C GLU A 410 2.23 -24.36 0.96
N LEU A 411 2.11 -25.15 2.02
CA LEU A 411 1.77 -24.66 3.34
C LEU A 411 2.99 -23.96 3.95
N ALA A 412 2.84 -22.67 4.26
CA ALA A 412 3.90 -21.80 4.75
C ALA A 412 3.52 -21.15 6.08
N ASP A 413 4.48 -21.08 6.99
CA ASP A 413 4.24 -20.61 8.36
C ASP A 413 4.07 -19.10 8.43
N ILE A 414 2.99 -18.69 9.10
CA ILE A 414 2.74 -17.30 9.45
C ILE A 414 3.73 -16.94 10.57
N THR A 415 4.38 -15.79 10.47
CA THR A 415 5.32 -15.30 11.49
C THR A 415 4.64 -14.31 12.43
N SER A 416 3.79 -13.44 11.88
CA SER A 416 2.98 -12.49 12.64
C SER A 416 1.66 -12.15 11.95
N PHE A 417 0.69 -11.80 12.78
CA PHE A 417 -0.59 -11.21 12.39
C PHE A 417 -0.56 -9.71 12.70
N THR A 418 -0.96 -8.90 11.73
CA THR A 418 -0.90 -7.43 11.84
C THR A 418 -2.28 -6.82 11.72
N ARG A 419 -2.68 -5.98 12.69
CA ARG A 419 -3.91 -5.16 12.62
C ARG A 419 -3.64 -3.68 12.74
N HIS A 420 -4.46 -2.88 12.08
CA HIS A 420 -4.45 -1.40 12.13
C HIS A 420 -5.74 -0.85 11.48
N PRO A 421 -6.17 0.41 11.73
CA PRO A 421 -7.53 0.86 11.37
C PRO A 421 -7.93 0.63 9.89
N VAL A 422 -9.19 0.26 9.59
CA VAL A 422 -9.78 0.09 8.23
C VAL A 422 -9.65 1.39 7.46
N THR A 423 -8.79 1.57 6.45
CA THR A 423 -8.90 2.76 5.59
C THR A 423 -8.70 2.70 4.04
N GLU A 424 -9.16 1.67 3.24
CA GLU A 424 -8.95 1.61 1.76
C GLU A 424 -9.76 0.75 0.63
N GLU A 425 -11.09 0.52 0.61
CA GLU A 425 -11.86 -0.48 -0.22
C GLU A 425 -11.13 -1.65 -0.84
N LEU A 426 -11.38 -2.80 -0.23
CA LEU A 426 -12.43 -3.76 -0.59
C LEU A 426 -13.08 -3.61 -1.99
N TYR A 427 -12.28 -3.54 -3.05
CA TYR A 427 -12.69 -3.88 -4.41
C TYR A 427 -12.78 -5.40 -4.54
N LYS A 428 -13.94 -5.91 -4.90
CA LYS A 428 -14.12 -7.33 -5.22
C LYS A 428 -13.86 -7.56 -6.69
N ILE A 429 -12.62 -7.92 -7.03
CA ILE A 429 -12.32 -8.56 -8.32
C ILE A 429 -13.15 -9.84 -8.42
N LYS A 430 -13.60 -10.19 -9.63
CA LYS A 430 -14.18 -11.50 -9.96
C LYS A 430 -13.58 -12.03 -11.26
N THR A 431 -13.30 -13.32 -11.33
CA THR A 431 -12.64 -13.97 -12.47
C THR A 431 -13.57 -14.83 -13.33
N ASP A 432 -13.05 -15.39 -14.42
CA ASP A 432 -13.75 -16.25 -15.36
C ASP A 432 -14.07 -17.61 -14.72
N THR A 433 -13.19 -18.18 -13.88
CA THR A 433 -13.56 -19.29 -13.00
C THR A 433 -14.31 -18.85 -11.72
N GLY A 434 -14.76 -17.59 -11.64
CA GLY A 434 -15.69 -17.10 -10.63
C GLY A 434 -15.11 -16.82 -9.24
N ARG A 435 -13.78 -16.95 -9.10
CA ARG A 435 -13.04 -16.58 -7.88
C ARG A 435 -13.19 -15.09 -7.65
N SER A 436 -13.23 -14.65 -6.39
CA SER A 436 -13.40 -13.24 -6.08
C SER A 436 -12.79 -12.82 -4.76
N LEU A 437 -11.62 -12.19 -4.85
CA LEU A 437 -10.98 -11.60 -3.69
C LEU A 437 -11.52 -10.19 -3.48
N THR A 438 -12.05 -9.95 -2.29
CA THR A 438 -12.25 -8.60 -1.75
C THR A 438 -10.90 -8.06 -1.30
N VAL A 439 -10.04 -7.88 -2.31
CA VAL A 439 -8.80 -7.09 -2.22
C VAL A 439 -9.18 -5.68 -1.90
N THR A 440 -8.22 -4.91 -1.47
CA THR A 440 -8.34 -3.48 -1.62
C THR A 440 -7.87 -3.05 -3.03
N LYS A 441 -8.29 -1.89 -3.57
CA LYS A 441 -8.11 -1.55 -5.02
C LYS A 441 -6.68 -1.60 -5.62
N SER A 442 -5.65 -1.49 -4.81
CA SER A 442 -4.21 -1.55 -5.14
C SER A 442 -3.57 -2.86 -4.80
N HIS A 443 -4.12 -3.57 -3.81
CA HIS A 443 -3.51 -4.78 -3.30
C HIS A 443 -3.14 -5.68 -4.46
N SER A 444 -1.83 -5.87 -4.54
CA SER A 444 -1.10 -6.21 -5.73
C SER A 444 -1.09 -7.71 -5.85
N LEU A 445 -2.08 -8.21 -6.58
CA LEU A 445 -2.15 -9.61 -6.94
C LEU A 445 -1.00 -9.97 -7.86
N PHE A 446 -0.85 -11.24 -8.16
CA PHE A 446 0.17 -11.68 -9.11
C PHE A 446 -0.45 -11.95 -10.48
N THR A 447 0.38 -11.91 -11.51
CA THR A 447 0.10 -12.37 -12.87
C THR A 447 1.39 -12.93 -13.46
N ALA A 448 1.42 -13.29 -14.75
CA ALA A 448 2.64 -13.74 -15.41
C ALA A 448 2.91 -12.97 -16.70
N LYS A 449 4.19 -12.72 -16.96
CA LYS A 449 4.70 -12.13 -18.18
C LYS A 449 6.09 -12.71 -18.53
N ASN A 450 6.32 -13.05 -19.80
CA ASN A 450 7.62 -13.48 -20.35
C ASN A 450 8.39 -14.47 -19.44
N GLY A 451 7.80 -15.65 -19.17
CA GLY A 451 8.42 -16.70 -18.34
C GLY A 451 8.29 -16.52 -16.82
N LYS A 452 7.85 -15.35 -16.32
CA LYS A 452 7.97 -14.99 -14.90
C LYS A 452 6.65 -14.54 -14.25
N ILE A 453 6.54 -14.77 -12.95
CA ILE A 453 5.49 -14.19 -12.09
C ILE A 453 5.84 -12.73 -11.79
N ILE A 454 4.88 -11.82 -11.94
CA ILE A 454 5.03 -10.40 -11.60
C ILE A 454 3.83 -9.91 -10.77
N PRO A 455 4.01 -8.95 -9.85
CA PRO A 455 2.90 -8.31 -9.17
C PRO A 455 2.18 -7.30 -10.07
N VAL A 456 0.86 -7.21 -9.93
CA VAL A 456 -0.04 -6.34 -10.69
C VAL A 456 -1.15 -5.84 -9.78
N LYS A 457 -1.48 -4.56 -9.89
CA LYS A 457 -2.23 -3.85 -8.86
C LYS A 457 -3.72 -3.77 -9.21
N THR A 458 -4.58 -3.86 -8.19
CA THR A 458 -5.96 -4.37 -8.33
C THR A 458 -6.93 -3.63 -9.31
N SER A 459 -6.63 -2.43 -9.79
CA SER A 459 -7.33 -1.84 -10.96
C SER A 459 -6.45 -1.31 -12.09
N ASP A 460 -5.16 -1.64 -12.11
CA ASP A 460 -4.44 -1.65 -13.39
C ASP A 460 -4.82 -2.91 -14.18
N LEU A 461 -5.19 -3.96 -13.43
CA LEU A 461 -6.08 -5.03 -13.86
C LEU A 461 -7.38 -4.52 -14.51
N LYS A 462 -7.66 -4.99 -15.72
CA LYS A 462 -8.91 -4.75 -16.45
C LYS A 462 -9.65 -6.07 -16.65
N ILE A 463 -10.94 -5.98 -17.00
CA ILE A 463 -11.72 -7.15 -17.43
C ILE A 463 -11.07 -7.72 -18.69
N GLY A 464 -10.68 -8.99 -18.63
CA GLY A 464 -9.97 -9.70 -19.69
C GLY A 464 -8.44 -9.72 -19.59
N ASP A 465 -7.86 -9.19 -18.51
CA ASP A 465 -6.48 -9.50 -18.09
C ASP A 465 -6.46 -10.73 -17.18
N PHE A 466 -5.28 -11.21 -16.75
CA PHE A 466 -5.16 -12.44 -15.96
C PHE A 466 -4.50 -12.17 -14.59
N ILE A 467 -4.85 -12.97 -13.57
CA ILE A 467 -4.23 -12.98 -12.25
C ILE A 467 -4.00 -14.41 -11.74
N ALA A 468 -2.96 -14.60 -10.94
CA ALA A 468 -2.62 -15.86 -10.32
C ALA A 468 -3.57 -16.18 -9.16
N GLY A 469 -4.16 -17.37 -9.20
CA GLY A 469 -4.69 -18.10 -8.04
C GLY A 469 -4.16 -19.52 -8.04
N SER A 470 -4.61 -20.37 -7.10
CA SER A 470 -4.19 -21.78 -7.11
C SER A 470 -4.86 -22.55 -8.26
N LYS A 471 -4.06 -23.20 -9.12
CA LYS A 471 -4.46 -24.31 -10.02
C LYS A 471 -4.47 -25.64 -9.28
N LYS A 472 -3.60 -25.75 -8.26
CA LYS A 472 -3.52 -26.85 -7.32
C LYS A 472 -3.18 -26.34 -5.93
N ILE A 473 -3.49 -27.12 -4.89
CA ILE A 473 -3.07 -26.91 -3.50
C ILE A 473 -2.44 -28.23 -3.01
N SER A 474 -1.40 -28.15 -2.18
CA SER A 474 -0.76 -29.32 -1.57
C SER A 474 -1.72 -30.07 -0.64
N SER A 475 -1.90 -31.37 -0.87
CA SER A 475 -2.63 -32.30 0.01
C SER A 475 -1.69 -32.92 1.04
N LEU A 476 -2.24 -33.33 2.19
CA LEU A 476 -1.49 -34.00 3.24
C LEU A 476 -1.84 -35.48 3.32
N ASN A 477 -0.83 -36.35 3.29
CA ASN A 477 -0.98 -37.78 3.58
C ASN A 477 -0.94 -38.01 5.10
N VAL A 478 -2.06 -37.70 5.77
CA VAL A 478 -2.29 -37.90 7.20
C VAL A 478 -3.28 -39.06 7.45
N GLY A 479 -3.44 -39.48 8.72
CA GLY A 479 -4.42 -40.50 9.11
C GLY A 479 -5.87 -39.99 9.10
N GLU A 480 -6.82 -40.87 9.42
CA GLU A 480 -8.23 -40.52 9.57
C GLU A 480 -8.40 -39.41 10.65
N PRO A 481 -9.14 -38.32 10.37
CA PRO A 481 -9.35 -37.26 11.35
C PRO A 481 -10.14 -37.75 12.57
N ILE A 482 -9.75 -37.31 13.77
CA ILE A 482 -10.38 -37.71 15.03
C ILE A 482 -10.89 -36.46 15.75
N ILE A 483 -12.18 -36.48 16.11
CA ILE A 483 -12.85 -35.44 16.89
C ILE A 483 -13.08 -35.96 18.31
N ASP A 484 -12.59 -35.22 19.31
CA ASP A 484 -12.95 -35.43 20.71
C ASP A 484 -14.39 -34.94 20.96
N LEU A 485 -15.25 -35.84 21.42
CA LEU A 485 -16.64 -35.54 21.76
C LEU A 485 -16.84 -35.18 23.24
N LEU A 486 -15.86 -35.42 24.12
CA LEU A 486 -15.94 -35.10 25.56
C LEU A 486 -16.32 -33.64 25.86
N PRO A 487 -15.90 -32.61 25.09
CA PRO A 487 -16.36 -31.22 25.29
C PRO A 487 -17.88 -31.02 25.18
N TYR A 488 -18.62 -31.95 24.58
CA TYR A 488 -20.08 -31.87 24.37
C TYR A 488 -20.90 -32.67 25.39
N LEU A 489 -20.26 -33.16 26.47
CA LEU A 489 -20.89 -33.98 27.50
C LEU A 489 -22.10 -33.29 28.17
N GLY A 490 -23.21 -34.03 28.27
CA GLY A 490 -24.49 -33.54 28.78
C GLY A 490 -25.36 -32.92 27.70
N ASP A 491 -24.76 -32.41 26.62
CA ASP A 491 -25.51 -32.04 25.42
C ASP A 491 -25.71 -33.24 24.49
N LEU A 492 -24.58 -33.86 24.10
CA LEU A 492 -24.50 -35.22 23.59
C LEU A 492 -24.50 -36.27 24.71
N ARG A 493 -24.98 -37.47 24.36
CA ARG A 493 -24.72 -38.72 25.07
C ARG A 493 -23.48 -39.37 24.47
N ILE A 494 -22.42 -39.38 25.26
CA ILE A 494 -21.13 -39.96 24.91
C ILE A 494 -20.91 -41.14 25.85
N SER A 495 -20.62 -42.30 25.27
CA SER A 495 -20.29 -43.53 25.98
C SER A 495 -18.79 -43.55 26.25
N ILE A 496 -18.41 -43.17 27.46
CA ILE A 496 -17.01 -43.13 27.88
C ILE A 496 -16.62 -44.54 28.32
N LYS A 497 -15.63 -45.14 27.66
CA LYS A 497 -15.11 -46.47 28.03
C LYS A 497 -14.06 -46.40 29.15
N ASP A 498 -13.29 -45.32 29.19
CA ASP A 498 -12.21 -45.07 30.14
C ASP A 498 -12.73 -44.66 31.53
N GLU A 499 -12.46 -45.48 32.57
CA GLU A 499 -12.87 -45.21 33.95
C GLU A 499 -12.19 -43.96 34.55
N THR A 500 -10.98 -43.65 34.11
CA THR A 500 -10.21 -42.48 34.57
C THR A 500 -10.87 -41.19 34.11
N ILE A 501 -11.31 -41.14 32.84
CA ILE A 501 -12.04 -39.99 32.29
C ILE A 501 -13.38 -39.80 33.03
N ILE A 502 -14.14 -40.88 33.27
CA ILE A 502 -15.39 -40.81 34.06
C ILE A 502 -15.12 -40.30 35.47
N THR A 503 -14.08 -40.80 36.14
CA THR A 503 -13.74 -40.44 37.53
C THR A 503 -13.35 -38.96 37.65
N ASN A 504 -12.59 -38.45 36.68
CA ASN A 504 -12.24 -37.03 36.60
C ASN A 504 -13.48 -36.15 36.35
N LEU A 505 -14.40 -36.59 35.48
CA LEU A 505 -15.62 -35.84 35.16
C LEU A 505 -16.64 -35.83 36.31
N ILE A 506 -16.78 -36.94 37.04
CA ILE A 506 -17.57 -36.99 38.27
C ILE A 506 -16.96 -36.04 39.31
N SER A 507 -15.62 -35.99 39.40
CA SER A 507 -14.91 -35.12 40.33
C SER A 507 -15.12 -33.62 40.05
N SER A 508 -15.10 -33.19 38.78
CA SER A 508 -15.40 -31.79 38.43
C SER A 508 -16.86 -31.38 38.68
N LEU A 509 -17.79 -32.34 38.74
CA LEU A 509 -19.19 -32.08 39.10
C LEU A 509 -19.43 -31.95 40.62
N LYS A 510 -18.47 -32.32 41.49
CA LYS A 510 -18.67 -32.34 42.96
C LYS A 510 -18.96 -30.96 43.55
N GLU A 511 -18.35 -29.89 43.03
CA GLU A 511 -18.60 -28.52 43.52
C GLU A 511 -20.08 -28.13 43.40
N LYS A 512 -20.71 -28.43 42.26
CA LYS A 512 -22.12 -28.09 41.98
C LYS A 512 -23.11 -28.77 42.93
N PHE A 513 -22.70 -29.86 43.60
CA PHE A 513 -23.54 -30.66 44.51
C PHE A 513 -22.99 -30.75 45.94
N SER A 514 -22.08 -29.83 46.29
CA SER A 514 -21.53 -29.62 47.63
C SER A 514 -22.57 -29.50 48.76
N LYS A 515 -23.82 -29.13 48.43
CA LYS A 515 -24.95 -28.96 49.38
C LYS A 515 -25.81 -30.22 49.61
N LEU A 516 -25.43 -31.39 49.10
CA LEU A 516 -26.14 -32.65 49.35
C LEU A 516 -25.62 -33.38 50.60
N GLU A 517 -26.48 -34.20 51.22
CA GLU A 517 -26.09 -35.15 52.27
C GLU A 517 -25.17 -36.25 51.73
N ASN A 518 -24.33 -36.85 52.58
CA ASN A 518 -23.34 -37.83 52.14
C ASN A 518 -23.97 -39.09 51.50
N ASN A 519 -25.13 -39.54 51.99
CA ASN A 519 -25.85 -40.68 51.38
C ASN A 519 -26.40 -40.35 49.99
N ASP A 520 -26.76 -39.08 49.71
CA ASP A 520 -27.13 -38.65 48.36
C ASP A 520 -25.91 -38.51 47.44
N LYS A 521 -24.71 -38.19 47.95
CA LYS A 521 -23.48 -38.10 47.14
C LYS A 521 -23.10 -39.45 46.52
N GLU A 522 -23.03 -40.52 47.32
CA GLU A 522 -22.68 -41.86 46.82
C GLU A 522 -23.71 -42.37 45.80
N ILE A 523 -24.99 -42.06 46.03
CA ILE A 523 -26.09 -42.34 45.10
C ILE A 523 -25.92 -41.54 43.78
N VAL A 524 -25.58 -40.25 43.87
CA VAL A 524 -25.29 -39.39 42.70
C VAL A 524 -24.09 -39.91 41.91
N GLU A 525 -23.00 -40.31 42.56
CA GLU A 525 -21.82 -40.86 41.88
C GLU A 525 -22.14 -42.18 41.17
N LYS A 526 -22.88 -43.10 41.81
CA LYS A 526 -23.34 -44.36 41.19
C LYS A 526 -24.29 -44.12 39.99
N ILE A 527 -25.17 -43.12 40.08
CA ILE A 527 -26.01 -42.67 38.97
C ILE A 527 -25.15 -42.12 37.82
N LEU A 528 -24.21 -41.21 38.09
CA LEU A 528 -23.35 -40.59 37.08
C LEU A 528 -22.42 -41.60 36.38
N PHE A 529 -21.80 -42.50 37.15
CA PHE A 529 -20.88 -43.52 36.62
C PHE A 529 -21.59 -44.51 35.69
N ALA A 530 -22.87 -44.82 35.96
CA ALA A 530 -23.71 -45.59 35.04
C ALA A 530 -24.23 -44.74 33.87
N TYR A 531 -24.56 -43.47 34.08
CA TYR A 531 -25.02 -42.56 33.03
C TYR A 531 -23.97 -42.35 31.92
N TYR A 532 -22.71 -42.10 32.28
CA TYR A 532 -21.61 -41.95 31.32
C TYR A 532 -21.15 -43.28 30.68
N ARG A 533 -21.63 -44.42 31.19
CA ARG A 533 -21.53 -45.75 30.57
C ARG A 533 -22.77 -46.13 29.73
N GLY A 534 -23.73 -45.22 29.57
CA GLY A 534 -24.90 -45.38 28.69
C GLY A 534 -26.15 -46.05 29.31
N PHE A 535 -26.14 -46.42 30.59
CA PHE A 535 -27.28 -47.10 31.23
C PHE A 535 -28.53 -46.21 31.36
N TYR A 536 -29.72 -46.77 31.18
CA TYR A 536 -30.99 -46.02 31.23
C TYR A 536 -31.43 -45.67 32.65
N LYS A 537 -32.29 -44.64 32.83
CA LYS A 537 -32.78 -44.29 34.19
C LYS A 537 -33.52 -45.49 34.85
N GLU A 538 -34.23 -46.32 34.08
CA GLU A 538 -34.87 -47.56 34.54
C GLU A 538 -33.84 -48.64 34.92
N GLU A 539 -32.73 -48.75 34.18
CA GLU A 539 -31.65 -49.69 34.51
C GLU A 539 -30.86 -49.23 35.72
N ILE A 540 -30.52 -47.94 35.82
CA ILE A 540 -29.90 -47.30 36.98
C ILE A 540 -30.80 -47.49 38.21
N ALA A 541 -32.11 -47.26 38.06
CA ALA A 541 -33.11 -47.53 39.09
C ALA A 541 -33.12 -49.01 39.54
N LYS A 542 -33.13 -49.95 38.59
CA LYS A 542 -33.15 -51.41 38.87
C LYS A 542 -31.84 -51.92 39.46
N LYS A 543 -30.70 -51.46 38.94
CA LYS A 543 -29.32 -51.86 39.29
C LYS A 543 -28.90 -51.36 40.67
N TYR A 544 -29.39 -50.20 41.09
CA TYR A 544 -29.07 -49.60 42.39
C TYR A 544 -30.28 -49.52 43.35
N LEU A 545 -31.41 -50.12 42.99
CA LEU A 545 -32.66 -50.15 43.78
C LEU A 545 -33.22 -48.76 44.14
N ILE A 546 -33.10 -47.79 43.24
CA ILE A 546 -33.53 -46.40 43.42
C ILE A 546 -34.84 -46.16 42.67
N HIS A 547 -35.83 -45.51 43.31
CA HIS A 547 -37.08 -45.15 42.62
C HIS A 547 -36.82 -44.28 41.37
N PRO A 548 -37.35 -44.61 40.16
CA PRO A 548 -37.04 -43.88 38.92
C PRO A 548 -37.30 -42.38 38.96
N GLY A 549 -38.27 -41.92 39.77
CA GLY A 549 -38.53 -40.50 40.01
C GLY A 549 -37.38 -39.76 40.72
N ARG A 550 -36.65 -40.44 41.62
CA ARG A 550 -35.47 -39.87 42.32
C ARG A 550 -34.28 -39.75 41.37
N VAL A 551 -34.03 -40.78 40.56
CA VAL A 551 -33.02 -40.73 39.48
C VAL A 551 -33.31 -39.59 38.50
N ARG A 552 -34.58 -39.45 38.07
CA ARG A 552 -35.02 -38.33 37.22
C ARG A 552 -34.76 -36.96 37.85
N ARG A 553 -35.12 -36.77 39.13
CA ARG A 553 -34.93 -35.48 39.85
C ARG A 553 -33.44 -35.15 39.99
N ILE A 554 -32.62 -36.14 40.34
CA ILE A 554 -31.16 -35.99 40.44
C ILE A 554 -30.57 -35.52 39.11
N LEU A 555 -30.86 -36.22 38.00
CA LEU A 555 -30.35 -35.85 36.68
C LEU A 555 -30.78 -34.43 36.26
N LEU A 556 -32.04 -34.05 36.48
CA LEU A 556 -32.50 -32.69 36.17
C LEU A 556 -31.78 -31.62 37.00
N ASN A 557 -31.54 -31.86 38.29
CA ASN A 557 -30.80 -30.94 39.14
C ASN A 557 -29.33 -30.80 38.68
N LEU A 558 -28.73 -31.86 38.14
CA LEU A 558 -27.40 -31.87 37.49
C LEU A 558 -27.35 -31.15 36.13
N GLY A 559 -28.50 -30.71 35.59
CA GLY A 559 -28.62 -30.21 34.22
C GLY A 559 -28.61 -31.31 33.15
N LEU A 560 -28.65 -32.58 33.55
CA LEU A 560 -28.57 -33.75 32.68
C LEU A 560 -29.95 -34.22 32.22
N LYS A 561 -30.02 -34.72 30.97
CA LYS A 561 -31.28 -35.04 30.30
C LYS A 561 -31.90 -36.33 30.87
N SER A 562 -33.06 -36.20 31.51
CA SER A 562 -33.65 -37.25 32.36
C SER A 562 -34.53 -38.30 31.66
N GLN A 563 -34.50 -38.40 30.34
CA GLN A 563 -35.16 -39.48 29.58
C GLN A 563 -34.19 -40.04 28.54
N PRO A 564 -33.70 -41.27 28.74
CA PRO A 564 -32.91 -41.96 27.73
C PRO A 564 -33.75 -43.01 27.00
N ARG A 565 -34.09 -42.74 25.74
CA ARG A 565 -34.38 -43.81 24.76
C ARG A 565 -33.04 -44.33 24.22
N VAL A 566 -33.01 -45.64 23.96
CA VAL A 566 -31.83 -46.49 23.79
C VAL A 566 -30.90 -46.11 22.64
N LYS A 567 -31.46 -45.89 21.45
CA LYS A 567 -30.78 -45.99 20.13
C LYS A 567 -29.77 -44.89 19.79
N GLU A 568 -29.24 -44.18 20.79
CA GLU A 568 -28.55 -42.90 20.57
C GLU A 568 -27.46 -42.62 21.62
N SER A 569 -26.22 -43.08 21.37
CA SER A 569 -25.00 -42.69 22.10
C SER A 569 -23.74 -42.79 21.23
N PHE A 570 -22.90 -41.76 21.25
CA PHE A 570 -21.65 -41.70 20.46
C PHE A 570 -20.43 -42.20 21.25
N PRO A 571 -19.31 -42.55 20.58
CA PRO A 571 -18.02 -42.76 21.26
C PRO A 571 -17.50 -41.45 21.88
N ASP A 572 -16.49 -41.55 22.74
CA ASP A 572 -15.71 -40.41 23.25
C ASP A 572 -14.84 -39.77 22.17
N LYS A 573 -14.33 -40.57 21.23
CA LYS A 573 -13.58 -40.13 20.05
C LYS A 573 -14.30 -40.57 18.78
N LEU A 574 -14.73 -39.60 17.97
CA LEU A 574 -15.35 -39.84 16.68
C LEU A 574 -14.29 -39.82 15.58
N ILE A 575 -14.13 -40.94 14.87
CA ILE A 575 -13.25 -41.04 13.72
C ILE A 575 -14.05 -40.67 12.47
N LEU A 576 -13.55 -39.73 11.67
CA LEU A 576 -14.12 -39.38 10.37
C LEU A 576 -13.59 -40.35 9.30
N SER A 577 -14.06 -41.60 9.39
CA SER A 577 -13.70 -42.69 8.49
C SER A 577 -14.23 -42.47 7.06
N ARG A 578 -13.74 -43.25 6.10
CA ARG A 578 -14.22 -43.21 4.70
C ARG A 578 -15.75 -43.34 4.58
N ASP A 579 -16.35 -44.31 5.28
CA ASP A 579 -17.81 -44.49 5.31
C ASP A 579 -18.53 -43.28 5.93
N LEU A 580 -18.04 -42.74 7.05
CA LEU A 580 -18.67 -41.59 7.68
C LEU A 580 -18.50 -40.32 6.83
N ALA A 581 -17.38 -40.15 6.14
CA ALA A 581 -17.14 -39.07 5.19
C ALA A 581 -18.10 -39.17 3.99
N ARG A 582 -18.33 -40.37 3.43
CA ARG A 582 -19.33 -40.61 2.39
C ARG A 582 -20.75 -40.27 2.87
N PHE A 583 -21.14 -40.73 4.06
CA PHE A 583 -22.43 -40.35 4.66
C PHE A 583 -22.55 -38.83 4.86
N LEU A 584 -21.49 -38.18 5.35
CA LEU A 584 -21.48 -36.72 5.53
C LEU A 584 -21.65 -36.01 4.18
N GLY A 585 -21.13 -36.57 3.09
CA GLY A 585 -21.40 -36.10 1.73
C GLY A 585 -22.90 -36.13 1.39
N TYR A 586 -23.55 -37.29 1.49
CA TYR A 586 -25.00 -37.41 1.24
C TYR A 586 -25.82 -36.51 2.17
N TYR A 587 -25.42 -36.40 3.44
CA TYR A 587 -26.11 -35.54 4.41
C TYR A 587 -25.91 -34.05 4.10
N ILE A 588 -24.76 -33.65 3.57
CA ILE A 588 -24.47 -32.24 3.25
C ILE A 588 -25.23 -31.77 2.01
N SER A 589 -25.45 -32.63 1.01
CA SER A 589 -26.33 -32.35 -0.12
C SER A 589 -27.81 -32.49 0.28
N GLU A 590 -28.27 -33.72 0.43
CA GLU A 590 -29.70 -34.09 0.51
C GLU A 590 -30.31 -34.05 1.91
N GLY A 591 -29.45 -33.98 2.94
CA GLY A 591 -29.87 -34.10 4.33
C GLY A 591 -30.29 -32.78 4.98
N TYR A 592 -31.31 -32.81 5.84
CA TYR A 592 -31.62 -31.67 6.72
C TYR A 592 -32.24 -32.10 8.06
N PRO A 593 -32.01 -31.36 9.15
CA PRO A 593 -32.69 -31.59 10.41
C PRO A 593 -34.09 -30.96 10.39
N VAL A 594 -35.13 -31.76 10.55
CA VAL A 594 -36.54 -31.31 10.50
C VAL A 594 -36.80 -30.28 11.59
N LYS A 595 -37.39 -29.12 11.24
CA LYS A 595 -37.66 -28.01 12.18
C LYS A 595 -38.62 -28.47 13.29
N ASP A 596 -38.39 -27.99 14.51
CA ASP A 596 -39.16 -28.25 15.75
C ASP A 596 -39.36 -29.74 16.15
N SER A 597 -38.84 -30.68 15.35
CA SER A 597 -38.72 -32.11 15.62
C SER A 597 -37.29 -32.47 16.07
N GLN A 598 -37.09 -33.72 16.48
CA GLN A 598 -35.77 -34.33 16.64
C GLN A 598 -35.26 -35.05 15.37
N THR A 599 -36.10 -35.23 14.35
CA THR A 599 -35.79 -35.98 13.12
C THR A 599 -34.69 -35.32 12.28
N VAL A 600 -33.84 -36.16 11.67
CA VAL A 600 -33.03 -35.86 10.48
C VAL A 600 -33.67 -36.55 9.28
N HIS A 601 -33.82 -35.82 8.18
CA HIS A 601 -34.40 -36.26 6.91
C HIS A 601 -33.29 -36.28 5.85
N ILE A 602 -33.29 -37.26 4.96
CA ILE A 602 -32.51 -37.26 3.71
C ILE A 602 -33.45 -37.74 2.60
N ALA A 603 -33.47 -37.08 1.44
CA ALA A 603 -34.29 -37.46 0.29
C ALA A 603 -33.38 -37.81 -0.89
N ASN A 604 -33.67 -38.85 -1.66
CA ASN A 604 -32.98 -39.10 -2.92
C ASN A 604 -33.76 -40.16 -3.74
N ASP A 605 -33.85 -39.95 -5.05
CA ASP A 605 -34.56 -40.89 -5.94
C ASP A 605 -33.84 -42.24 -6.07
N ASN A 606 -32.53 -42.31 -5.78
CA ASN A 606 -31.79 -43.57 -5.74
C ASN A 606 -31.90 -44.26 -4.37
N ASN A 607 -32.70 -45.32 -4.33
CA ASN A 607 -32.86 -46.19 -3.16
C ASN A 607 -31.53 -46.80 -2.65
N GLU A 608 -30.51 -46.97 -3.49
CA GLU A 608 -29.18 -47.43 -3.07
C GLU A 608 -28.50 -46.43 -2.11
N ILE A 609 -28.64 -45.12 -2.39
CA ILE A 609 -28.07 -44.04 -1.55
C ILE A 609 -28.81 -43.96 -0.21
N LEU A 610 -30.14 -44.10 -0.23
CA LEU A 610 -30.95 -44.18 0.99
C LEU A 610 -30.57 -45.40 1.85
N GLN A 611 -30.29 -46.54 1.21
CA GLN A 611 -29.87 -47.76 1.89
C GLN A 611 -28.43 -47.67 2.43
N ASP A 612 -27.48 -47.04 1.72
CA ASP A 612 -26.12 -46.79 2.24
C ASP A 612 -26.18 -45.80 3.42
N CYS A 613 -27.02 -44.75 3.34
CA CYS A 613 -27.30 -43.87 4.48
C CYS A 613 -27.81 -44.64 5.71
N TYR A 614 -28.77 -45.56 5.54
CA TYR A 614 -29.23 -46.43 6.61
C TYR A 614 -28.09 -47.31 7.16
N ASN A 615 -27.36 -47.97 6.27
CA ASN A 615 -26.29 -48.92 6.61
C ASN A 615 -25.20 -48.25 7.45
N ILE A 616 -24.69 -47.10 7.00
CA ILE A 616 -23.62 -46.37 7.70
C ILE A 616 -24.10 -45.88 9.07
N ILE A 617 -25.29 -45.26 9.16
CA ILE A 617 -25.77 -44.68 10.42
C ILE A 617 -26.19 -45.75 11.43
N ASN A 618 -26.71 -46.89 10.98
CA ASN A 618 -26.98 -48.03 11.84
C ASN A 618 -25.68 -48.71 12.30
N LYS A 619 -24.67 -48.86 11.41
CA LYS A 619 -23.34 -49.42 11.72
C LYS A 619 -22.58 -48.57 12.74
N GLU A 620 -22.41 -47.28 12.47
CA GLU A 620 -21.54 -46.39 13.26
C GLU A 620 -22.20 -45.97 14.58
N PHE A 621 -23.53 -45.81 14.62
CA PHE A 621 -24.23 -45.20 15.76
C PHE A 621 -25.41 -46.01 16.33
N ASN A 622 -25.78 -47.16 15.75
CA ASN A 622 -26.95 -47.97 16.13
C ASN A 622 -28.29 -47.19 16.08
N ILE A 623 -28.39 -46.27 15.11
CA ILE A 623 -29.58 -45.44 14.88
C ILE A 623 -30.33 -45.97 13.66
N GLU A 624 -31.49 -46.59 13.88
CA GLU A 624 -32.42 -46.95 12.80
C GLU A 624 -32.98 -45.69 12.11
N GLY A 625 -33.01 -45.72 10.78
CA GLY A 625 -33.79 -44.80 9.95
C GLY A 625 -35.09 -45.46 9.46
N ASP A 626 -36.17 -44.68 9.42
CA ASP A 626 -37.44 -45.04 8.78
C ASP A 626 -37.29 -44.82 7.27
N LEU A 627 -37.03 -45.92 6.53
CA LEU A 627 -36.82 -45.97 5.07
C LEU A 627 -38.17 -45.98 4.34
N ARG A 628 -38.37 -45.00 3.45
CA ARG A 628 -39.62 -44.79 2.72
C ARG A 628 -39.38 -44.65 1.24
N TYR A 629 -39.31 -45.80 0.56
CA TYR A 629 -39.06 -45.85 -0.88
C TYR A 629 -40.19 -45.22 -1.71
N GLU A 630 -41.44 -45.22 -1.23
CA GLU A 630 -42.58 -44.55 -1.88
C GLU A 630 -42.52 -43.01 -1.71
N ASP A 631 -41.95 -42.51 -0.61
CA ASP A 631 -41.71 -41.08 -0.35
C ASP A 631 -40.30 -40.61 -0.81
N HIS A 632 -39.52 -41.47 -1.48
CA HIS A 632 -38.11 -41.27 -1.87
C HIS A 632 -37.21 -40.68 -0.75
N CYS A 633 -37.38 -41.13 0.50
CA CYS A 633 -36.65 -40.58 1.64
C CYS A 633 -36.33 -41.55 2.78
N ILE A 634 -35.49 -41.09 3.71
CA ILE A 634 -35.17 -41.75 4.98
C ILE A 634 -35.26 -40.76 6.15
N LEU A 635 -35.89 -41.18 7.24
CA LEU A 635 -36.12 -40.36 8.44
C LEU A 635 -35.45 -40.97 9.69
N PHE A 636 -34.31 -40.42 10.11
CA PHE A 636 -33.67 -40.77 11.38
C PHE A 636 -34.29 -39.96 12.53
N ASN A 637 -35.14 -40.56 13.35
CA ASN A 637 -35.86 -39.89 14.44
C ASN A 637 -34.96 -39.66 15.70
N SER A 638 -33.76 -39.10 15.50
CA SER A 638 -32.66 -39.08 16.47
C SER A 638 -32.21 -37.66 16.85
N LYS A 639 -32.43 -37.28 18.11
CA LYS A 639 -32.02 -35.98 18.65
C LYS A 639 -30.49 -35.87 18.73
N GLN A 640 -29.82 -36.98 18.99
CA GLN A 640 -28.37 -37.05 19.12
C GLN A 640 -27.69 -36.91 17.77
N LEU A 641 -28.14 -37.61 16.71
CA LEU A 641 -27.60 -37.43 15.36
C LEU A 641 -27.86 -36.02 14.82
N LYS A 642 -29.07 -35.49 15.05
CA LYS A 642 -29.37 -34.08 14.76
C LYS A 642 -28.40 -33.12 15.45
N TYR A 643 -28.02 -33.39 16.70
CA TYR A 643 -27.04 -32.56 17.41
C TYR A 643 -25.62 -32.73 16.87
N LEU A 644 -25.15 -33.97 16.66
CA LEU A 644 -23.80 -34.24 16.14
C LEU A 644 -23.58 -33.51 14.81
N LEU A 645 -24.48 -33.72 13.85
CA LEU A 645 -24.39 -33.14 12.51
C LEU A 645 -24.50 -31.61 12.52
N SER A 646 -25.42 -31.03 13.30
CA SER A 646 -25.69 -29.57 13.27
C SER A 646 -24.91 -28.72 14.29
N LYS A 647 -24.24 -29.32 15.28
CA LYS A 647 -23.54 -28.58 16.36
C LYS A 647 -22.10 -28.99 16.59
N VAL A 648 -21.76 -30.27 16.45
CA VAL A 648 -20.36 -30.73 16.57
C VAL A 648 -19.66 -30.59 15.22
N LEU A 649 -20.12 -31.35 14.22
CA LEU A 649 -19.57 -31.37 12.87
C LEU A 649 -19.93 -30.12 12.05
N LYS A 650 -20.95 -29.37 12.51
CA LYS A 650 -21.40 -28.09 11.94
C LYS A 650 -21.76 -28.14 10.46
N CYS A 651 -22.25 -29.29 9.98
CA CYS A 651 -22.64 -29.56 8.59
C CYS A 651 -23.89 -28.79 8.10
N GLY A 652 -24.27 -27.70 8.77
CA GLY A 652 -25.42 -26.85 8.48
C GLY A 652 -26.77 -27.39 8.97
N SER A 653 -27.65 -26.50 9.46
CA SER A 653 -29.01 -26.86 9.88
C SER A 653 -30.06 -26.68 8.77
N ASN A 654 -29.65 -26.17 7.61
CA ASN A 654 -30.45 -25.96 6.40
C ASN A 654 -29.51 -25.77 5.19
N ALA A 655 -30.05 -25.72 3.98
CA ALA A 655 -29.29 -25.63 2.73
C ALA A 655 -28.33 -24.42 2.64
N TYR A 656 -28.61 -23.29 3.30
CA TYR A 656 -27.75 -22.09 3.28
C TYR A 656 -26.57 -22.19 4.27
N GLU A 657 -26.72 -22.99 5.32
CA GLU A 657 -25.71 -23.18 6.38
C GLU A 657 -24.75 -24.35 6.12
N LYS A 658 -24.97 -25.14 5.06
CA LYS A 658 -24.15 -26.32 4.75
C LYS A 658 -22.66 -25.97 4.67
N ARG A 659 -21.81 -26.79 5.27
CA ARG A 659 -20.35 -26.71 5.28
C ARG A 659 -19.76 -28.11 5.40
N ILE A 660 -18.53 -28.28 4.95
CA ILE A 660 -17.73 -29.48 5.24
C ILE A 660 -17.05 -29.29 6.61
N PRO A 661 -16.96 -30.33 7.47
CA PRO A 661 -16.17 -30.29 8.70
C PRO A 661 -14.74 -29.85 8.41
N LYS A 662 -14.20 -28.92 9.22
CA LYS A 662 -12.85 -28.33 9.00
C LYS A 662 -11.73 -29.37 9.04
N GLU A 663 -12.00 -30.48 9.73
CA GLU A 663 -11.19 -31.68 9.89
C GLU A 663 -11.04 -32.49 8.58
N LEU A 664 -11.99 -32.35 7.65
CA LEU A 664 -11.99 -33.03 6.34
C LEU A 664 -11.44 -32.15 5.21
N LEU A 665 -11.15 -30.87 5.47
CA LEU A 665 -10.68 -29.96 4.42
C LEU A 665 -9.23 -30.20 3.98
N LEU A 666 -8.37 -30.78 4.83
CA LEU A 666 -6.96 -31.06 4.52
C LEU A 666 -6.53 -32.37 5.17
N THR A 667 -6.96 -33.49 4.57
CA THR A 667 -6.69 -34.85 5.03
C THR A 667 -6.34 -35.77 3.85
N ASN A 668 -6.26 -37.08 4.08
CA ASN A 668 -6.00 -38.08 3.05
C ASN A 668 -7.03 -37.99 1.90
N LYS A 669 -6.51 -38.01 0.66
CA LYS A 669 -7.29 -38.04 -0.58
C LYS A 669 -8.35 -39.14 -0.63
N ASP A 670 -8.11 -40.30 -0.02
CA ASP A 670 -9.10 -41.39 0.06
C ASP A 670 -10.39 -40.97 0.79
N ILE A 671 -10.26 -40.22 1.87
CA ILE A 671 -11.38 -39.78 2.72
C ILE A 671 -12.08 -38.60 2.04
N ILE A 672 -11.30 -37.70 1.41
CA ILE A 672 -11.83 -36.62 0.58
C ILE A 672 -12.57 -37.18 -0.65
N SER A 673 -12.08 -38.29 -1.23
CA SER A 673 -12.71 -38.99 -2.36
C SER A 673 -14.10 -39.52 -2.00
N ASP A 674 -14.22 -40.30 -0.92
CA ASP A 674 -15.51 -40.81 -0.43
C ASP A 674 -16.49 -39.65 -0.07
N LEU A 675 -15.99 -38.56 0.53
CA LEU A 675 -16.77 -37.35 0.80
C LEU A 675 -17.29 -36.70 -0.49
N LEU A 676 -16.43 -36.56 -1.51
CA LEU A 676 -16.80 -35.97 -2.79
C LEU A 676 -17.76 -36.89 -3.56
N TYR A 677 -17.61 -38.22 -3.50
CA TYR A 677 -18.62 -39.17 -4.00
C TYR A 677 -19.98 -38.90 -3.35
N GLY A 678 -20.05 -38.88 -2.01
CA GLY A 678 -21.31 -38.65 -1.30
C GLY A 678 -21.97 -37.31 -1.65
N LEU A 679 -21.17 -36.25 -1.85
CA LEU A 679 -21.66 -34.94 -2.31
C LEU A 679 -22.20 -35.02 -3.74
N PHE A 680 -21.38 -35.48 -4.69
CA PHE A 680 -21.71 -35.49 -6.12
C PHE A 680 -22.75 -36.55 -6.52
N SER A 681 -23.02 -37.54 -5.67
CA SER A 681 -24.13 -38.50 -5.87
C SER A 681 -25.50 -37.95 -5.49
N GLY A 682 -25.58 -36.82 -4.77
CA GLY A 682 -26.83 -36.08 -4.51
C GLY A 682 -26.94 -34.83 -5.39
N ASP A 683 -26.39 -33.71 -4.92
CA ASP A 683 -26.42 -32.37 -5.59
C ASP A 683 -25.56 -32.27 -6.87
N GLY A 684 -24.86 -33.35 -7.24
CA GLY A 684 -24.03 -33.42 -8.45
C GLY A 684 -24.84 -33.75 -9.71
N GLY A 685 -24.32 -33.38 -10.87
CA GLY A 685 -24.96 -33.70 -12.14
C GLY A 685 -24.03 -33.63 -13.34
N ILE A 686 -24.37 -34.38 -14.39
CA ILE A 686 -23.68 -34.41 -15.67
C ILE A 686 -24.55 -33.68 -16.70
N ARG A 687 -24.00 -32.71 -17.44
CA ARG A 687 -24.73 -31.95 -18.47
C ARG A 687 -24.11 -32.08 -19.85
N ASN A 688 -24.96 -32.36 -20.83
CA ASN A 688 -24.61 -32.44 -22.23
C ASN A 688 -24.87 -31.09 -22.91
N ARG A 689 -23.81 -30.34 -23.24
CA ARG A 689 -23.91 -29.14 -24.10
C ARG A 689 -23.45 -29.48 -25.52
N ILE A 690 -23.96 -28.75 -26.51
CA ILE A 690 -23.76 -28.97 -27.96
C ILE A 690 -22.28 -29.09 -28.41
N LYS A 691 -21.31 -28.64 -27.58
CA LYS A 691 -19.86 -28.67 -27.88
C LYS A 691 -18.97 -29.20 -26.73
N ALA A 692 -19.54 -29.69 -25.63
CA ALA A 692 -18.82 -30.25 -24.49
C ALA A 692 -19.78 -30.92 -23.48
N ARG A 693 -19.31 -31.93 -22.74
CA ARG A 693 -19.94 -32.36 -21.48
C ARG A 693 -19.26 -31.67 -20.29
N GLU A 694 -20.00 -31.44 -19.21
CA GLU A 694 -19.52 -30.84 -17.96
C GLU A 694 -20.08 -31.61 -16.75
N ILE A 695 -19.33 -31.62 -15.65
CA ILE A 695 -19.89 -31.93 -14.32
C ILE A 695 -20.32 -30.61 -13.67
N ASN A 696 -21.46 -30.62 -12.99
CA ASN A 696 -21.89 -29.56 -12.08
C ASN A 696 -22.10 -30.09 -10.66
N TYR A 697 -22.06 -29.18 -9.69
CA TYR A 697 -22.58 -29.34 -8.33
C TYR A 697 -23.29 -28.05 -7.93
N GLY A 698 -24.50 -28.12 -7.37
CA GLY A 698 -25.30 -26.93 -7.06
C GLY A 698 -25.70 -26.88 -5.59
N SER A 699 -25.48 -25.75 -4.91
CA SER A 699 -25.90 -25.58 -3.51
C SER A 699 -26.42 -24.18 -3.20
N LYS A 700 -27.17 -24.05 -2.10
CA LYS A 700 -27.58 -22.76 -1.54
C LYS A 700 -26.49 -22.14 -0.65
N SER A 701 -25.55 -22.94 -0.15
CA SER A 701 -24.43 -22.47 0.67
C SER A 701 -23.22 -22.07 -0.18
N LYS A 702 -22.82 -20.81 -0.05
CA LYS A 702 -21.56 -20.31 -0.63
C LYS A 702 -20.35 -20.98 0.00
N GLY A 703 -20.35 -21.12 1.33
CA GLY A 703 -19.26 -21.73 2.07
C GLY A 703 -19.02 -23.18 1.68
N LEU A 704 -20.09 -23.95 1.41
CA LEU A 704 -19.94 -25.30 0.88
C LEU A 704 -19.27 -25.32 -0.50
N THR A 705 -19.66 -24.41 -1.41
CA THR A 705 -19.00 -24.34 -2.72
C THR A 705 -17.54 -23.87 -2.64
N GLU A 706 -17.16 -23.15 -1.59
CA GLU A 706 -15.77 -22.77 -1.32
C GLU A 706 -14.97 -23.94 -0.70
N ASP A 707 -15.59 -24.69 0.22
CA ASP A 707 -15.04 -25.93 0.78
C ASP A 707 -14.76 -26.95 -0.33
N ILE A 708 -15.76 -27.26 -1.17
CA ILE A 708 -15.62 -28.19 -2.30
C ILE A 708 -14.58 -27.70 -3.31
N ALA A 709 -14.52 -26.39 -3.56
CA ALA A 709 -13.51 -25.82 -4.45
C ALA A 709 -12.08 -26.01 -3.90
N PHE A 710 -11.89 -25.90 -2.58
CA PHE A 710 -10.60 -26.16 -1.94
C PHE A 710 -10.19 -27.63 -2.02
N LEU A 711 -11.15 -28.55 -1.82
CA LEU A 711 -10.92 -29.99 -1.98
C LEU A 711 -10.53 -30.36 -3.42
N LEU A 712 -11.27 -29.87 -4.42
CA LEU A 712 -10.99 -30.14 -5.84
C LEU A 712 -9.62 -29.62 -6.28
N LEU A 713 -9.15 -28.50 -5.72
CA LEU A 713 -7.80 -28.00 -5.98
C LEU A 713 -6.69 -28.92 -5.44
N GLN A 714 -6.94 -29.77 -4.44
CA GLN A 714 -5.97 -30.79 -4.00
C GLN A 714 -5.85 -31.96 -5.01
N PHE A 715 -6.83 -32.12 -5.90
CA PHE A 715 -6.77 -33.00 -7.07
C PHE A 715 -6.24 -32.28 -8.33
N GLY A 716 -5.90 -30.99 -8.24
CA GLY A 716 -5.51 -30.19 -9.42
C GLY A 716 -6.65 -29.99 -10.42
N LEU A 717 -7.89 -30.11 -9.95
CA LEU A 717 -9.11 -29.81 -10.67
C LEU A 717 -9.45 -28.34 -10.42
N VAL A 718 -9.67 -27.58 -11.49
CA VAL A 718 -9.98 -26.14 -11.41
C VAL A 718 -11.49 -25.93 -11.52
N PRO A 719 -12.20 -25.68 -10.41
CA PRO A 719 -13.63 -25.38 -10.44
C PRO A 719 -13.91 -23.98 -11.00
N THR A 720 -14.99 -23.88 -11.76
CA THR A 720 -15.63 -22.60 -12.14
C THR A 720 -16.84 -22.36 -11.24
N LEU A 721 -16.86 -21.23 -10.54
CA LEU A 721 -17.92 -20.84 -9.60
C LEU A 721 -18.93 -19.88 -10.27
N GLU A 722 -20.22 -20.17 -10.20
CA GLU A 722 -21.28 -19.32 -10.76
C GLU A 722 -22.51 -19.21 -9.84
N PHE A 723 -22.83 -17.99 -9.40
CA PHE A 723 -24.06 -17.73 -8.66
C PHE A 723 -25.24 -17.48 -9.61
N ASN A 724 -26.14 -18.46 -9.71
CA ASN A 724 -27.39 -18.33 -10.44
C ASN A 724 -28.38 -17.46 -9.64
N LYS A 725 -28.61 -16.24 -10.12
CA LYS A 725 -29.50 -15.26 -9.47
C LYS A 725 -30.96 -15.71 -9.39
N THR A 726 -31.43 -16.52 -10.35
CA THR A 726 -32.83 -16.96 -10.44
C THR A 726 -33.12 -18.07 -9.44
N SER A 727 -32.29 -19.11 -9.38
CA SER A 727 -32.43 -20.20 -8.39
C SER A 727 -31.83 -19.85 -7.02
N LYS A 728 -31.09 -18.75 -6.91
CA LYS A 728 -30.30 -18.34 -5.73
C LYS A 728 -29.35 -19.46 -5.26
N MET A 729 -28.66 -20.09 -6.21
CA MET A 729 -27.70 -21.17 -5.96
C MET A 729 -26.30 -20.80 -6.44
N PHE A 730 -25.31 -21.18 -5.65
CA PHE A 730 -23.91 -21.24 -6.05
C PHE A 730 -23.71 -22.57 -6.76
N ASN A 731 -23.22 -22.53 -7.98
CA ASN A 731 -22.96 -23.70 -8.81
C ASN A 731 -21.45 -23.79 -9.03
N LEU A 732 -20.92 -24.99 -8.90
CA LEU A 732 -19.55 -25.34 -9.23
C LEU A 732 -19.59 -26.15 -10.52
N HIS A 733 -18.75 -25.81 -11.48
CA HIS A 733 -18.64 -26.48 -12.77
C HIS A 733 -17.21 -26.96 -13.01
N LEU A 734 -17.07 -28.20 -13.46
CA LEU A 734 -15.80 -28.79 -13.89
C LEU A 734 -15.77 -28.96 -15.40
N TYR A 735 -14.61 -28.65 -15.97
CA TYR A 735 -14.26 -28.76 -17.38
C TYR A 735 -12.93 -29.53 -17.50
N ASN A 736 -12.59 -29.99 -18.71
CA ASN A 736 -11.56 -31.00 -19.03
C ASN A 736 -12.05 -32.45 -18.86
N ALA A 737 -12.27 -33.14 -19.98
CA ALA A 737 -12.79 -34.51 -20.02
C ALA A 737 -11.83 -35.55 -19.41
N GLU A 738 -10.53 -35.44 -19.68
CA GLU A 738 -9.50 -36.40 -19.21
C GLU A 738 -9.43 -36.39 -17.68
N LYS A 739 -9.28 -35.19 -17.10
CA LYS A 739 -9.29 -34.97 -15.66
C LYS A 739 -10.62 -35.32 -15.00
N ILE A 740 -11.74 -35.13 -15.69
CA ILE A 740 -13.06 -35.55 -15.20
C ILE A 740 -13.17 -37.07 -15.13
N VAL A 741 -12.68 -37.82 -16.14
CA VAL A 741 -12.67 -39.28 -16.10
C VAL A 741 -11.76 -39.79 -14.97
N GLN A 742 -10.53 -39.24 -14.86
CA GLN A 742 -9.62 -39.55 -13.76
C GLN A 742 -10.25 -39.29 -12.39
N PHE A 743 -10.93 -38.14 -12.21
CA PHE A 743 -11.64 -37.82 -10.97
C PHE A 743 -12.79 -38.80 -10.71
N LEU A 744 -13.63 -39.11 -11.69
CA LEU A 744 -14.74 -40.07 -11.56
C LEU A 744 -14.26 -41.51 -11.29
N GLU A 745 -13.03 -41.84 -11.66
CA GLU A 745 -12.33 -43.07 -11.30
C GLU A 745 -11.82 -43.02 -9.86
N GLU A 746 -11.11 -41.95 -9.47
CA GLU A 746 -10.63 -41.73 -8.10
C GLU A 746 -11.76 -41.65 -7.06
N ILE A 747 -12.94 -41.12 -7.43
CA ILE A 747 -14.14 -41.07 -6.59
C ILE A 747 -15.16 -42.17 -6.90
N ASN A 748 -14.86 -43.11 -7.79
CA ASN A 748 -15.63 -44.33 -8.04
C ASN A 748 -17.15 -44.13 -8.35
N ILE A 749 -17.51 -43.10 -9.14
CA ILE A 749 -18.92 -42.85 -9.52
C ILE A 749 -19.49 -43.94 -10.45
N ASN A 750 -20.77 -44.28 -10.22
CA ASN A 750 -21.43 -45.52 -10.64
C ASN A 750 -21.37 -45.81 -12.16
N ASN A 751 -21.07 -47.08 -12.51
CA ASN A 751 -20.65 -47.50 -13.85
C ASN A 751 -21.65 -47.14 -14.96
N ASN A 752 -22.96 -47.24 -14.76
CA ASN A 752 -23.92 -46.97 -15.84
C ASN A 752 -23.93 -45.49 -16.28
N GLN A 753 -23.69 -44.54 -15.37
CA GLN A 753 -23.50 -43.13 -15.74
C GLN A 753 -22.10 -42.89 -16.33
N LYS A 754 -21.09 -43.61 -15.82
CA LYS A 754 -19.70 -43.54 -16.26
C LYS A 754 -19.50 -44.04 -17.70
N GLU A 755 -20.06 -45.19 -18.08
CA GLU A 755 -20.03 -45.71 -19.46
C GLU A 755 -20.79 -44.80 -20.43
N GLY A 756 -21.99 -44.35 -20.06
CA GLY A 756 -22.78 -43.37 -20.83
C GLY A 756 -22.13 -41.99 -20.94
N LEU A 757 -21.08 -41.73 -20.17
CA LEU A 757 -20.17 -40.59 -20.31
C LEU A 757 -18.96 -40.95 -21.21
N ILE A 758 -18.19 -41.98 -20.85
CA ILE A 758 -16.94 -42.38 -21.53
C ILE A 758 -17.17 -42.63 -23.03
N ASN A 759 -18.12 -43.51 -23.39
CA ASN A 759 -18.45 -43.87 -24.80
C ASN A 759 -18.90 -42.67 -25.66
N SER A 760 -19.21 -41.53 -25.02
CA SER A 760 -19.60 -40.29 -25.68
C SER A 760 -18.52 -39.20 -25.68
N LEU A 761 -17.55 -39.28 -24.78
CA LEU A 761 -16.40 -38.38 -24.72
C LEU A 761 -15.42 -38.70 -25.86
N GLU A 762 -15.24 -39.98 -26.20
CA GLU A 762 -14.46 -40.45 -27.36
C GLU A 762 -14.87 -39.78 -28.67
N ASN A 763 -16.14 -39.41 -28.81
CA ASN A 763 -16.71 -38.82 -30.02
C ASN A 763 -16.65 -37.27 -30.07
N LEU A 764 -16.12 -36.61 -29.03
CA LEU A 764 -16.12 -35.15 -28.93
C LEU A 764 -14.79 -34.51 -29.38
N LYS A 765 -14.74 -33.99 -30.61
CA LYS A 765 -13.68 -33.03 -31.02
C LYS A 765 -13.72 -31.79 -30.13
N THR A 766 -12.77 -31.68 -29.22
CA THR A 766 -12.69 -30.65 -28.17
C THR A 766 -12.59 -29.24 -28.74
N THR A 767 -13.67 -28.45 -28.63
CA THR A 767 -13.74 -27.08 -29.20
C THR A 767 -13.91 -25.96 -28.15
N LYS A 768 -14.03 -26.30 -26.86
CA LYS A 768 -13.76 -25.37 -25.75
C LYS A 768 -12.61 -25.93 -24.90
N GLY A 769 -11.46 -25.26 -24.93
CA GLY A 769 -10.33 -25.59 -24.05
C GLY A 769 -10.62 -25.22 -22.60
N SER A 770 -10.29 -26.12 -21.67
CA SER A 770 -10.44 -25.88 -20.22
C SER A 770 -9.45 -24.84 -19.71
N PHE A 771 -9.83 -24.07 -18.69
CA PHE A 771 -9.04 -22.92 -18.19
C PHE A 771 -7.66 -23.34 -17.63
N ASP A 772 -7.57 -24.50 -16.97
CA ASP A 772 -6.35 -25.06 -16.40
C ASP A 772 -5.33 -25.56 -17.45
N MET A 773 -5.80 -25.78 -18.68
CA MET A 773 -5.01 -26.21 -19.84
C MET A 773 -4.65 -25.04 -20.76
N ARG A 774 -4.76 -23.79 -20.28
CA ARG A 774 -4.39 -22.58 -21.02
C ARG A 774 -3.36 -21.79 -20.24
N ILE A 775 -2.45 -21.16 -20.97
CA ILE A 775 -1.50 -20.18 -20.47
C ILE A 775 -1.75 -18.85 -21.21
N PRO A 776 -1.71 -17.68 -20.54
CA PRO A 776 -1.74 -16.40 -21.23
C PRO A 776 -0.58 -16.35 -22.21
N LEU A 777 -0.80 -15.87 -23.44
CA LEU A 777 0.28 -15.79 -24.42
C LEU A 777 1.36 -14.82 -23.94
N VAL A 778 0.96 -13.73 -23.29
CA VAL A 778 1.87 -12.79 -22.62
C VAL A 778 2.74 -13.42 -21.52
N ALA A 779 2.37 -14.58 -20.97
CA ALA A 779 3.12 -15.25 -19.91
C ALA A 779 4.23 -16.16 -20.45
N LEU A 780 4.23 -16.48 -21.73
CA LEU A 780 5.29 -17.25 -22.39
C LEU A 780 6.48 -16.35 -22.77
N SER A 781 7.68 -16.92 -22.80
CA SER A 781 8.92 -16.25 -23.19
C SER A 781 8.95 -15.89 -24.68
N ASP A 782 9.83 -14.94 -25.04
CA ASP A 782 9.98 -14.52 -26.42
C ASP A 782 10.47 -15.66 -27.34
N LYS A 783 11.27 -16.61 -26.81
CA LYS A 783 11.65 -17.85 -27.53
C LYS A 783 10.42 -18.72 -27.82
N ALA A 784 9.50 -18.87 -26.87
CA ALA A 784 8.26 -19.60 -27.13
C ALA A 784 7.45 -18.93 -28.26
N HIS A 785 7.48 -17.60 -28.38
CA HIS A 785 6.90 -16.87 -29.52
C HIS A 785 7.63 -17.06 -30.86
N GLU A 786 8.82 -17.67 -30.89
CA GLU A 786 9.48 -18.09 -32.14
C GLU A 786 8.93 -19.40 -32.72
N SER A 787 8.24 -20.22 -31.91
CA SER A 787 7.52 -21.42 -32.35
C SER A 787 6.52 -21.09 -33.46
N GLU A 788 6.48 -21.90 -34.53
CA GLU A 788 5.42 -21.78 -35.56
C GLU A 788 4.02 -21.95 -34.96
N VAL A 789 3.88 -22.78 -33.91
CA VAL A 789 2.59 -22.97 -33.26
C VAL A 789 2.18 -21.73 -32.49
N VAL A 790 3.08 -21.12 -31.70
CA VAL A 790 2.74 -19.90 -30.94
C VAL A 790 2.50 -18.71 -31.88
N LYS A 791 3.24 -18.62 -33.00
CA LYS A 791 2.96 -17.67 -34.10
C LYS A 791 1.54 -17.84 -34.67
N ALA A 792 1.06 -19.08 -34.85
CA ALA A 792 -0.31 -19.35 -35.28
C ALA A 792 -1.39 -18.93 -34.26
N TRP A 793 -1.04 -18.76 -32.98
CA TRP A 793 -1.92 -18.24 -31.92
C TRP A 793 -1.74 -16.73 -31.64
N SER A 794 -0.92 -16.01 -32.41
CA SER A 794 -0.60 -14.58 -32.22
C SER A 794 -1.81 -13.64 -32.09
N ASN A 795 -2.95 -13.98 -32.71
CA ASN A 795 -4.20 -13.21 -32.62
C ASN A 795 -5.07 -13.54 -31.38
N ALA A 796 -4.60 -14.36 -30.45
CA ALA A 796 -5.30 -14.72 -29.22
C ALA A 796 -4.64 -14.11 -27.96
N LYS A 797 -5.37 -14.07 -26.84
CA LYS A 797 -4.80 -13.72 -25.51
C LYS A 797 -4.17 -14.90 -24.76
N SER A 798 -4.47 -16.14 -25.14
CA SER A 798 -4.02 -17.36 -24.45
C SER A 798 -4.15 -18.59 -25.37
N CYS A 799 -3.09 -19.38 -25.52
CA CYS A 799 -3.09 -20.64 -26.26
C CYS A 799 -3.54 -21.81 -25.36
N GLY A 800 -3.58 -23.02 -25.91
CA GLY A 800 -3.73 -24.26 -25.14
C GLY A 800 -2.36 -24.92 -24.94
N ILE A 801 -2.06 -25.37 -23.72
CA ILE A 801 -0.76 -25.95 -23.35
C ILE A 801 -0.44 -27.19 -24.20
N SER A 802 -1.43 -28.03 -24.48
CA SER A 802 -1.32 -29.21 -25.36
C SER A 802 -1.18 -28.90 -26.86
N LYS A 803 -0.83 -27.65 -27.21
CA LYS A 803 -0.38 -27.22 -28.54
C LYS A 803 1.05 -26.68 -28.55
N LEU A 804 1.69 -26.50 -27.40
CA LEU A 804 3.09 -26.08 -27.33
C LEU A 804 4.01 -27.27 -27.64
N CYS A 805 5.07 -27.03 -28.40
CA CYS A 805 6.14 -28.00 -28.61
C CYS A 805 7.12 -27.89 -27.43
N TYR A 806 7.25 -28.95 -26.62
CA TYR A 806 8.05 -28.87 -25.38
C TYR A 806 9.56 -28.69 -25.65
N GLU A 807 10.07 -29.17 -26.79
CA GLU A 807 11.46 -28.94 -27.21
C GLU A 807 11.76 -27.45 -27.54
N GLU A 808 10.74 -26.66 -27.88
CA GLU A 808 10.88 -25.26 -28.30
C GLU A 808 10.83 -24.28 -27.11
N LEU A 809 10.31 -24.68 -25.95
CA LEU A 809 10.13 -23.83 -24.77
C LEU A 809 11.45 -23.53 -24.01
N LEU A 810 11.41 -22.60 -23.05
CA LEU A 810 12.44 -22.43 -22.02
C LEU A 810 12.07 -23.12 -20.71
N GLU A 811 13.06 -23.35 -19.85
CA GLU A 811 12.83 -23.90 -18.50
C GLU A 811 11.86 -23.03 -17.68
N GLU A 812 11.94 -21.70 -17.81
CA GLU A 812 11.01 -20.76 -17.16
C GLU A 812 9.54 -20.96 -17.65
N ASP A 813 9.33 -21.20 -18.95
CA ASP A 813 8.00 -21.51 -19.50
C ASP A 813 7.48 -22.85 -18.98
N LEU A 814 8.34 -23.86 -18.93
CA LEU A 814 8.01 -25.19 -18.42
C LEU A 814 7.66 -25.12 -16.92
N ILE A 815 8.41 -24.34 -16.13
CA ILE A 815 8.10 -24.07 -14.72
C ILE A 815 6.74 -23.39 -14.57
N LEU A 816 6.40 -22.38 -15.38
CA LEU A 816 5.05 -21.79 -15.38
C LEU A 816 3.95 -22.78 -15.77
N ILE A 817 4.17 -23.58 -16.82
CA ILE A 817 3.21 -24.55 -17.36
C ILE A 817 2.90 -25.66 -16.35
N TYR A 818 3.92 -26.19 -15.69
CA TYR A 818 3.81 -27.25 -14.68
C TYR A 818 3.63 -26.73 -13.25
N SER A 819 3.55 -25.41 -13.04
CA SER A 819 3.26 -24.80 -11.74
C SER A 819 1.89 -25.18 -11.17
N ASP A 820 1.74 -24.97 -9.86
CA ASP A 820 0.46 -25.05 -9.16
C ASP A 820 -0.36 -23.73 -9.30
N LEU A 821 0.04 -22.83 -10.20
CA LEU A 821 -0.61 -21.52 -10.43
C LEU A 821 -1.60 -21.56 -11.61
N LEU A 822 -2.75 -20.93 -11.41
CA LEU A 822 -3.75 -20.66 -12.43
C LEU A 822 -3.72 -19.18 -12.75
N PHE A 823 -3.43 -18.82 -14.00
CA PHE A 823 -3.70 -17.49 -14.52
C PHE A 823 -5.18 -17.42 -14.90
N ASP A 824 -6.00 -16.97 -13.96
CA ASP A 824 -7.43 -16.84 -14.13
C ASP A 824 -7.75 -15.45 -14.69
N LYS A 825 -8.64 -15.40 -15.67
CA LYS A 825 -8.94 -14.19 -16.43
C LYS A 825 -9.99 -13.36 -15.69
N ILE A 826 -9.84 -12.06 -15.62
CA ILE A 826 -10.77 -11.19 -14.89
C ILE A 826 -12.06 -10.99 -15.69
N LYS A 827 -13.20 -11.10 -15.00
CA LYS A 827 -14.56 -11.08 -15.55
C LYS A 827 -15.36 -9.87 -15.06
N ALA A 828 -15.15 -9.44 -13.83
CA ALA A 828 -15.70 -8.20 -13.27
C ALA A 828 -14.77 -7.62 -12.20
N ILE A 829 -14.94 -6.34 -11.88
CA ILE A 829 -14.29 -5.68 -10.75
C ILE A 829 -15.36 -4.76 -10.13
N GLU A 830 -15.74 -5.02 -8.88
CA GLU A 830 -16.86 -4.37 -8.17
C GLU A 830 -16.35 -3.64 -6.92
N LYS A 831 -16.93 -2.48 -6.55
CA LYS A 831 -16.55 -1.73 -5.33
C LYS A 831 -17.52 -2.09 -4.18
N VAL A 832 -17.01 -2.33 -2.97
CA VAL A 832 -17.77 -2.95 -1.86
C VAL A 832 -17.54 -2.25 -0.54
N GLU A 833 -18.58 -2.06 0.29
CA GLU A 833 -18.43 -1.39 1.60
C GLU A 833 -17.65 -2.21 2.66
N SER A 834 -17.29 -1.63 3.84
CA SER A 834 -16.57 -2.33 4.94
C SER A 834 -17.27 -2.18 6.28
N THR A 835 -17.14 -3.26 7.04
CA THR A 835 -17.91 -3.65 8.22
C THR A 835 -17.10 -3.63 9.52
N GLY A 836 -15.79 -3.35 9.46
CA GLY A 836 -14.86 -3.43 10.60
C GLY A 836 -14.18 -2.12 11.00
N HIS A 837 -13.42 -2.17 12.11
CA HIS A 837 -12.60 -1.06 12.61
C HIS A 837 -11.13 -1.14 12.20
N TYR A 838 -10.59 -2.35 12.01
CA TYR A 838 -9.23 -2.61 11.52
C TYR A 838 -9.25 -3.32 10.15
N VAL A 839 -8.22 -3.11 9.34
CA VAL A 839 -7.79 -3.95 8.20
C VAL A 839 -6.46 -4.61 8.59
N TYR A 840 -6.12 -5.72 7.94
CA TYR A 840 -5.17 -6.69 8.51
C TYR A 840 -4.28 -7.31 7.44
N ASP A 841 -3.11 -7.78 7.83
CA ASP A 841 -2.18 -8.45 6.91
C ASP A 841 -1.37 -9.56 7.62
N LEU A 842 -0.84 -10.51 6.85
CA LEU A 842 0.03 -11.59 7.34
C LEU A 842 1.48 -11.36 6.89
N ARG A 843 2.43 -11.73 7.76
CA ARG A 843 3.84 -11.90 7.39
C ARG A 843 4.15 -13.39 7.33
N ILE A 844 4.62 -13.92 6.20
CA ILE A 844 4.95 -15.36 6.01
C ILE A 844 6.45 -15.54 5.81
N ASN A 845 7.04 -16.58 6.43
CA ASN A 845 8.49 -16.73 6.47
C ASN A 845 9.09 -17.14 5.12
N GLY A 846 9.67 -16.20 4.38
CA GLY A 846 10.30 -16.45 3.08
C GLY A 846 9.38 -16.38 1.86
N TYR A 847 8.10 -15.99 2.04
CA TYR A 847 7.11 -15.87 0.97
C TYR A 847 6.48 -14.48 1.03
N GLU A 848 6.76 -13.64 0.04
CA GLU A 848 6.11 -12.32 -0.10
C GLU A 848 4.70 -12.43 -0.72
N ASN A 849 3.94 -13.49 -0.42
CA ASN A 849 2.59 -13.71 -0.96
C ASN A 849 1.78 -14.63 -0.05
N PHE A 850 0.45 -14.58 -0.20
CA PHE A 850 -0.46 -15.58 0.36
C PHE A 850 -1.68 -15.78 -0.54
N VAL A 851 -2.31 -16.96 -0.44
CA VAL A 851 -3.66 -17.22 -0.95
C VAL A 851 -4.64 -16.33 -0.19
N ALA A 852 -5.61 -15.73 -0.88
CA ALA A 852 -6.57 -14.79 -0.33
C ALA A 852 -7.93 -14.85 -1.03
N GLY A 853 -8.98 -14.55 -0.26
CA GLY A 853 -10.33 -14.31 -0.77
C GLY A 853 -11.11 -15.55 -1.23
N ASP A 854 -12.33 -15.30 -1.68
CA ASP A 854 -13.27 -16.32 -2.15
C ASP A 854 -12.67 -17.04 -3.38
N GLY A 855 -12.34 -18.33 -3.28
CA GLY A 855 -11.77 -19.07 -4.42
C GLY A 855 -10.29 -18.85 -4.71
N PHE A 856 -9.50 -18.36 -3.73
CA PHE A 856 -8.06 -18.61 -3.67
C PHE A 856 -7.21 -17.92 -4.75
N LEU A 857 -7.10 -16.59 -4.68
CA LEU A 857 -6.24 -15.74 -5.50
C LEU A 857 -4.97 -15.34 -4.72
N PHE A 858 -3.82 -15.23 -5.38
CA PHE A 858 -2.56 -14.86 -4.72
C PHE A 858 -2.36 -13.36 -4.64
N ALA A 859 -1.93 -12.89 -3.47
CA ALA A 859 -2.08 -11.51 -3.07
C ALA A 859 -0.81 -11.00 -2.36
N HIS A 860 -0.28 -9.87 -2.81
CA HIS A 860 0.75 -9.08 -2.12
C HIS A 860 0.60 -7.58 -2.41
N ASN A 861 1.63 -6.75 -2.23
CA ASN A 861 1.40 -5.49 -1.53
C ASN A 861 2.53 -4.40 -1.77
N THR A 862 2.38 -3.13 -1.32
CA THR A 862 3.31 -1.94 -1.37
C THR A 862 3.33 -0.96 -0.09
N GLY A 863 3.31 0.39 -0.12
CA GLY A 863 3.53 1.46 0.95
C GLY A 863 2.47 2.64 1.01
N ASP A 864 2.63 3.99 0.87
CA ASP A 864 3.80 4.94 0.82
C ASP A 864 3.50 6.50 0.73
N TYR A 865 3.60 7.29 1.83
CA TYR A 865 3.78 8.78 1.87
C TYR A 865 4.24 9.31 3.27
N LEU A 866 5.36 10.02 3.47
CA LEU A 866 6.12 10.01 4.76
C LEU A 866 5.43 10.58 6.03
N TYR A 867 5.39 9.75 7.09
CA TYR A 867 4.95 10.06 8.46
C TYR A 867 5.79 9.24 9.47
N GLU A 868 7.11 9.37 9.36
CA GLU A 868 8.14 8.88 10.29
C GLU A 868 9.28 9.92 10.33
N ASN A 869 10.04 10.02 11.43
CA ASN A 869 11.21 10.89 11.46
C ASN A 869 12.37 10.25 10.68
N SER A 870 12.87 10.95 9.65
CA SER A 870 14.08 10.56 8.91
C SER A 870 15.35 10.91 9.71
N ASN A 871 16.53 10.43 9.30
CA ASN A 871 17.79 10.89 9.91
C ASN A 871 18.04 12.40 9.62
N LEU A 872 17.45 12.93 8.55
CA LEU A 872 17.60 14.29 8.02
C LEU A 872 16.37 15.18 8.25
N LEU A 873 15.15 14.64 8.09
CA LEU A 873 13.88 15.39 8.03
C LEU A 873 12.89 14.95 9.13
N GLY A 874 11.88 15.78 9.39
CA GLY A 874 10.80 15.48 10.34
C GLY A 874 9.73 14.55 9.76
N ALA A 875 8.79 14.12 10.60
CA ALA A 875 7.55 13.49 10.14
C ALA A 875 6.53 14.54 9.70
N ALA A 876 5.68 14.21 8.71
CA ALA A 876 4.67 15.12 8.19
C ALA A 876 3.65 15.64 9.23
N VAL A 877 3.22 16.90 9.06
CA VAL A 877 2.33 17.61 9.99
C VAL A 877 0.86 17.19 9.83
N THR A 878 0.20 16.78 10.93
CA THR A 878 -1.24 16.42 10.92
C THR A 878 -2.18 17.50 11.47
N ARG A 879 -1.66 18.64 11.96
CA ARG A 879 -2.46 19.70 12.61
C ARG A 879 -2.61 20.92 11.71
N PHE A 880 -3.85 21.35 11.48
CA PHE A 880 -4.20 22.48 10.61
C PHE A 880 -5.23 23.40 11.29
N PRO A 881 -5.30 24.70 10.98
CA PRO A 881 -6.29 25.61 11.59
C PRO A 881 -7.74 25.23 11.29
N ARG A 882 -7.99 24.69 10.09
CA ARG A 882 -9.28 24.13 9.65
C ARG A 882 -9.06 23.24 8.43
N LEU A 883 -9.88 22.19 8.28
CA LEU A 883 -9.77 21.23 7.19
C LEU A 883 -11.15 20.74 6.73
N GLU A 884 -11.42 20.75 5.43
CA GLU A 884 -12.63 20.16 4.84
C GLU A 884 -12.33 19.14 3.75
N THR A 885 -11.19 19.21 3.06
CA THR A 885 -10.78 18.22 2.07
C THR A 885 -9.29 17.93 2.16
N ILE A 886 -8.86 16.74 1.78
CA ILE A 886 -7.45 16.41 1.57
C ILE A 886 -7.34 15.61 0.26
N ILE A 887 -6.51 16.04 -0.70
CA ILE A 887 -6.32 15.45 -2.03
C ILE A 887 -4.96 14.75 -2.06
N MET A 888 -4.87 13.43 -1.92
CA MET A 888 -3.74 12.84 -1.21
C MET A 888 -2.81 11.94 -2.12
N GLU A 889 -1.55 11.59 -1.79
CA GLU A 889 -0.48 11.00 -2.70
C GLU A 889 -0.06 9.52 -2.45
N ALA A 890 -0.35 8.58 -3.37
CA ALA A 890 -0.29 7.11 -3.15
C ALA A 890 0.85 6.41 -3.89
N THR A 891 2.07 6.93 -3.78
CA THR A 891 3.19 6.41 -4.58
C THR A 891 3.37 4.90 -4.44
N TYR A 892 3.05 4.34 -3.27
CA TYR A 892 2.84 2.92 -3.10
C TYR A 892 1.52 2.48 -2.42
N GLY A 893 0.36 2.80 -2.97
CA GLY A 893 -0.96 2.42 -2.42
C GLY A 893 -1.37 0.97 -2.07
N SER A 894 -0.51 -0.06 -1.94
CA SER A 894 -0.76 -1.40 -1.30
C SER A 894 0.13 -1.68 -0.03
N LYS A 895 0.28 -2.90 0.58
CA LYS A 895 1.07 -3.19 1.86
C LYS A 895 2.54 -3.82 2.02
N LYS A 896 3.23 -4.47 1.06
CA LYS A 896 4.54 -5.17 1.19
C LYS A 896 5.72 -4.24 1.38
N ASP A 897 5.64 -3.08 0.76
CA ASP A 897 6.48 -1.93 1.04
C ASP A 897 5.98 -1.25 2.36
N THR A 898 5.53 -2.07 3.30
CA THR A 898 6.15 -2.20 4.63
C THR A 898 7.58 -2.79 4.51
N PRO A 899 8.60 -1.99 4.11
CA PRO A 899 9.98 -2.46 4.13
C PRO A 899 10.41 -2.82 5.56
N LEU A 900 11.57 -3.47 5.66
CA LEU A 900 12.35 -3.55 6.91
C LEU A 900 12.44 -2.16 7.57
N THR A 901 12.46 -2.13 8.91
CA THR A 901 12.55 -0.88 9.65
C THR A 901 13.85 -0.15 9.33
N ARG A 902 13.84 1.19 9.47
CA ARG A 902 15.05 2.02 9.26
C ARG A 902 16.28 1.51 10.00
N ARG A 903 16.10 0.97 11.22
CA ARG A 903 17.20 0.42 12.03
C ARG A 903 17.74 -0.91 11.47
N GLU A 904 16.87 -1.80 10.99
CA GLU A 904 17.29 -3.03 10.32
C GLU A 904 18.02 -2.73 9.00
N CYS A 905 17.53 -1.75 8.23
CA CYS A 905 18.23 -1.29 7.03
C CYS A 905 19.57 -0.62 7.34
N GLU A 906 19.70 0.18 8.41
CA GLU A 906 20.98 0.77 8.82
C GLU A 906 22.00 -0.32 9.19
N LEU A 907 21.57 -1.36 9.91
CA LEU A 907 22.39 -2.50 10.27
C LEU A 907 22.82 -3.32 9.04
N PHE A 908 21.89 -3.64 8.14
CA PHE A 908 22.17 -4.41 6.92
C PHE A 908 23.08 -3.63 5.95
N PHE A 909 22.87 -2.31 5.80
CA PHE A 909 23.74 -1.45 5.00
C PHE A 909 25.17 -1.38 5.60
N THR A 910 25.28 -1.31 6.93
CA THR A 910 26.57 -1.35 7.64
C THR A 910 27.30 -2.68 7.43
N ASP A 911 26.58 -3.79 7.52
CA ASP A 911 27.10 -5.16 7.34
C ASP A 911 27.64 -5.38 5.90
N ILE A 912 26.90 -4.95 4.88
CA ILE A 912 27.34 -4.97 3.48
C ILE A 912 28.62 -4.15 3.31
N ILE A 913 28.66 -2.92 3.83
CA ILE A 913 29.82 -2.04 3.69
C ILE A 913 31.05 -2.70 4.33
N LYS A 914 30.95 -3.21 5.56
CA LYS A 914 32.06 -3.90 6.24
C LYS A 914 32.58 -5.07 5.42
N LYS A 915 31.71 -6.02 5.05
CA LYS A 915 32.09 -7.21 4.27
C LYS A 915 32.74 -6.90 2.93
N THR A 916 32.25 -5.85 2.24
CA THR A 916 32.81 -5.43 0.94
C THR A 916 34.19 -4.79 1.10
N LEU A 917 34.40 -3.98 2.14
CA LEU A 917 35.69 -3.33 2.40
C LEU A 917 36.73 -4.31 2.94
N GLU A 918 36.34 -5.22 3.84
CA GLU A 918 37.20 -6.26 4.43
C GLU A 918 37.82 -7.20 3.37
N ARG A 919 37.07 -7.54 2.32
CA ARG A 919 37.58 -8.32 1.18
C ARG A 919 38.32 -7.49 0.10
N GLY A 920 38.52 -6.20 0.37
CA GLY A 920 39.28 -5.29 -0.50
C GLY A 920 38.52 -4.77 -1.72
N GLY A 921 37.19 -4.66 -1.64
CA GLY A 921 36.32 -4.21 -2.73
C GLY A 921 35.75 -2.81 -2.55
N LYS A 922 34.94 -2.38 -3.53
CA LYS A 922 34.25 -1.07 -3.56
C LYS A 922 32.73 -1.24 -3.54
N VAL A 923 32.04 -0.36 -2.83
CA VAL A 923 30.56 -0.35 -2.71
C VAL A 923 29.97 0.73 -3.61
N LEU A 924 29.33 0.35 -4.71
CA LEU A 924 28.58 1.26 -5.56
C LEU A 924 27.16 1.45 -5.00
N VAL A 925 26.73 2.70 -4.83
CA VAL A 925 25.42 3.05 -4.27
C VAL A 925 24.73 4.02 -5.25
N PRO A 926 23.96 3.50 -6.23
CA PRO A 926 23.21 4.33 -7.17
C PRO A 926 22.15 5.14 -6.44
N VAL A 927 22.09 6.45 -6.66
CA VAL A 927 21.19 7.36 -5.93
C VAL A 927 20.51 8.36 -6.85
N LEU A 928 19.30 8.78 -6.48
CA LEU A 928 18.71 10.03 -6.98
C LEU A 928 19.44 11.21 -6.34
N GLY A 929 19.72 12.26 -7.12
CA GLY A 929 20.49 13.41 -6.66
C GLY A 929 19.88 14.18 -5.47
N SER A 930 18.55 14.09 -5.29
CA SER A 930 17.81 14.77 -4.22
C SER A 930 17.19 13.80 -3.19
N GLY A 931 17.47 14.07 -1.91
CA GLY A 931 16.99 13.38 -0.73
C GLY A 931 17.69 12.06 -0.47
N ARG A 932 17.63 11.10 -1.41
CA ARG A 932 18.09 9.72 -1.17
C ARG A 932 19.59 9.64 -0.88
N ALA A 933 20.39 10.43 -1.59
CA ALA A 933 21.82 10.54 -1.38
C ALA A 933 22.16 11.23 -0.05
N GLN A 934 21.51 12.35 0.27
CA GLN A 934 21.77 13.14 1.48
C GLN A 934 21.37 12.39 2.75
N GLU A 935 20.28 11.61 2.71
CA GLU A 935 19.90 10.68 3.78
C GLU A 935 21.01 9.64 4.05
N ILE A 936 21.59 9.06 2.99
CA ILE A 936 22.70 8.10 3.11
C ILE A 936 23.98 8.78 3.63
N MET A 937 24.28 10.01 3.22
CA MET A 937 25.42 10.77 3.77
C MET A 937 25.27 11.00 5.28
N VAL A 938 24.08 11.37 5.78
CA VAL A 938 23.85 11.52 7.23
C VAL A 938 23.89 10.18 7.96
N ILE A 939 23.43 9.08 7.35
CA ILE A 939 23.57 7.72 7.92
C ILE A 939 25.06 7.35 8.05
N LEU A 940 25.89 7.62 7.03
CA LEU A 940 27.31 7.29 7.04
C LEU A 940 28.10 8.16 8.04
N ASP A 941 27.86 9.47 8.09
CA ASP A 941 28.47 10.36 9.10
C ASP A 941 28.09 9.93 10.53
N LYS A 942 26.81 9.63 10.77
CA LYS A 942 26.32 9.07 12.04
C LYS A 942 27.07 7.80 12.42
N LEU A 943 27.12 6.80 11.54
CA LEU A 943 27.74 5.51 11.82
C LEU A 943 29.25 5.63 12.12
N VAL A 944 29.93 6.60 11.51
CA VAL A 944 31.34 6.92 11.80
C VAL A 944 31.50 7.64 13.13
N ARG A 945 30.65 8.62 13.47
CA ARG A 945 30.66 9.30 14.78
C ARG A 945 30.30 8.38 15.95
N GLU A 946 29.41 7.41 15.73
CA GLU A 946 29.02 6.39 16.71
C GLU A 946 30.08 5.28 16.86
N GLY A 947 31.14 5.26 16.06
CA GLY A 947 32.17 4.21 16.04
C GLY A 947 31.69 2.86 15.46
N THR A 948 30.44 2.79 15.03
CA THR A 948 29.81 1.61 14.41
C THR A 948 30.47 1.25 13.07
N LEU A 949 30.98 2.24 12.34
CA LEU A 949 31.74 2.13 11.10
C LEU A 949 33.06 2.90 11.22
N GLN A 950 34.14 2.41 10.61
CA GLN A 950 35.42 3.14 10.57
C GLN A 950 35.33 4.30 9.57
N LYS A 951 36.17 5.34 9.72
CA LYS A 951 36.25 6.44 8.74
C LYS A 951 36.79 5.91 7.41
N ILE A 952 35.99 6.00 6.36
CA ILE A 952 36.24 5.44 5.03
C ILE A 952 36.05 6.50 3.95
N PRO A 953 36.74 6.44 2.80
CA PRO A 953 36.51 7.36 1.70
C PRO A 953 35.15 7.07 1.01
N VAL A 954 34.36 8.12 0.81
CA VAL A 954 33.05 8.09 0.16
C VAL A 954 33.05 9.08 -1.01
N TYR A 955 33.19 8.56 -2.23
CA TYR A 955 33.22 9.36 -3.45
C TYR A 955 31.80 9.75 -3.87
N VAL A 956 31.63 11.00 -4.32
CA VAL A 956 30.33 11.60 -4.62
C VAL A 956 30.36 12.20 -6.03
N GLN A 957 29.48 11.73 -6.93
CA GLN A 957 29.47 12.17 -8.33
C GLN A 957 28.07 12.35 -8.93
N GLY A 958 27.99 13.20 -9.96
CA GLY A 958 26.74 13.69 -10.52
C GLY A 958 26.12 14.80 -9.66
N LEU A 959 24.80 15.00 -9.76
CA LEU A 959 24.12 16.11 -9.09
C LEU A 959 24.12 16.03 -7.55
N VAL A 960 24.56 14.91 -6.95
CA VAL A 960 24.57 14.74 -5.49
C VAL A 960 25.31 15.87 -4.79
N TRP A 961 26.49 16.27 -5.27
CA TRP A 961 27.27 17.32 -4.60
C TRP A 961 26.58 18.68 -4.70
N ASP A 962 26.14 19.08 -5.88
CA ASP A 962 25.53 20.40 -6.11
C ASP A 962 24.15 20.52 -5.44
N ILE A 963 23.38 19.43 -5.34
CA ILE A 963 22.15 19.38 -4.54
C ILE A 963 22.47 19.38 -3.03
N THR A 964 23.56 18.75 -2.59
CA THR A 964 24.01 18.83 -1.19
C THR A 964 24.47 20.24 -0.82
N ALA A 965 25.05 20.99 -1.76
CA ALA A 965 25.33 22.42 -1.57
C ALA A 965 24.06 23.21 -1.27
N ILE A 966 22.96 22.96 -2.01
CA ILE A 966 21.63 23.52 -1.71
C ILE A 966 21.15 23.08 -0.31
N HIS A 967 21.36 21.83 0.09
CA HIS A 967 21.02 21.36 1.44
C HIS A 967 21.78 22.15 2.53
N THR A 968 23.04 22.51 2.33
CA THR A 968 23.80 23.34 3.28
C THR A 968 23.38 24.82 3.32
N ALA A 969 22.62 25.29 2.32
CA ALA A 969 22.05 26.65 2.32
C ALA A 969 20.76 26.76 3.17
N TYR A 970 20.04 25.66 3.37
CA TYR A 970 18.72 25.64 4.00
C TYR A 970 18.62 24.74 5.26
N PRO A 971 19.54 24.84 6.24
CA PRO A 971 19.52 23.97 7.42
C PRO A 971 18.24 24.08 8.28
N ASP A 972 17.51 25.19 8.22
CA ASP A 972 16.22 25.35 8.93
C ASP A 972 15.14 24.34 8.51
N PHE A 973 15.27 23.72 7.34
CA PHE A 973 14.36 22.69 6.82
C PHE A 973 14.71 21.26 7.28
N PHE A 974 15.77 21.05 8.07
CA PHE A 974 16.10 19.74 8.66
C PHE A 974 15.34 19.44 9.96
N ASN A 975 15.41 18.19 10.44
CA ASN A 975 14.91 17.81 11.75
C ASN A 975 15.69 18.48 12.91
N SER A 976 15.12 18.41 14.12
CA SER A 976 15.70 19.05 15.31
C SER A 976 17.04 18.44 15.76
N ARG A 977 17.41 17.23 15.32
CA ARG A 977 18.73 16.64 15.61
C ARG A 977 19.80 17.31 14.74
N VAL A 978 19.63 17.29 13.42
CA VAL A 978 20.61 17.85 12.47
C VAL A 978 20.73 19.37 12.65
N LYS A 979 19.62 20.09 12.92
CA LYS A 979 19.67 21.52 13.26
C LYS A 979 20.52 21.79 14.50
N LYS A 980 20.41 20.99 15.57
CA LYS A 980 21.25 21.14 16.77
C LYS A 980 22.72 20.82 16.51
N MET A 981 23.02 19.84 15.65
CA MET A 981 24.40 19.54 15.24
C MET A 981 25.04 20.74 14.52
N ILE A 982 24.38 21.27 13.49
CA ILE A 982 24.88 22.41 12.69
C ILE A 982 24.92 23.71 13.54
N TYR A 983 23.88 24.01 14.32
CA TYR A 983 23.74 25.32 14.98
C TYR A 983 24.35 25.44 16.38
N HIS A 984 24.66 24.33 17.06
CA HIS A 984 25.15 24.36 18.45
C HIS A 984 26.43 23.56 18.70
N LYS A 985 26.87 22.76 17.72
CA LYS A 985 28.11 21.98 17.84
C LYS A 985 29.10 22.18 16.68
N ASP A 986 28.68 22.89 15.63
CA ASP A 986 29.41 22.98 14.34
C ASP A 986 29.61 21.61 13.64
N GLU A 987 28.84 20.58 14.04
CA GLU A 987 28.92 19.23 13.48
C GLU A 987 28.05 19.10 12.22
N ASN A 988 28.39 19.81 11.13
CA ASN A 988 27.66 19.66 9.88
C ASN A 988 27.98 18.30 9.20
N PRO A 989 27.02 17.36 9.08
CA PRO A 989 27.29 16.02 8.56
C PRO A 989 27.73 16.01 7.09
N PHE A 990 27.42 17.06 6.32
CA PHE A 990 27.80 17.19 4.91
C PHE A 990 29.24 17.70 4.71
N LEU A 991 29.91 18.16 5.77
CA LEU A 991 31.30 18.65 5.72
C LEU A 991 32.33 17.63 6.19
N ASN A 992 31.91 16.39 6.53
CA ASN A 992 32.84 15.35 6.96
C ASN A 992 33.78 14.99 5.80
N GLU A 993 35.09 15.08 6.04
CA GLU A 993 36.18 14.86 5.07
C GLU A 993 36.11 13.51 4.33
N MET A 994 35.32 12.56 4.83
CA MET A 994 35.01 11.32 4.13
C MET A 994 34.33 11.54 2.76
N PHE A 995 33.60 12.64 2.57
CA PHE A 995 32.85 12.91 1.34
C PHE A 995 33.70 13.66 0.31
N MET A 996 34.07 12.97 -0.78
CA MET A 996 35.00 13.48 -1.79
C MET A 996 34.29 13.68 -3.14
N ARG A 997 34.22 14.92 -3.64
CA ARG A 997 33.64 15.22 -4.96
C ARG A 997 34.51 14.64 -6.08
N VAL A 998 33.89 13.92 -7.03
CA VAL A 998 34.54 13.52 -8.29
C VAL A 998 33.97 14.38 -9.42
N GLY A 999 34.82 15.17 -10.11
CA GLY A 999 34.40 16.15 -11.12
C GLY A 999 34.57 15.68 -12.56
N SER A 1000 35.58 14.85 -12.83
CA SER A 1000 36.06 14.52 -14.17
C SER A 1000 36.05 13.01 -14.46
N ARG A 1001 36.20 12.64 -15.74
CA ARG A 1001 36.39 11.24 -16.15
C ARG A 1001 37.75 10.69 -15.71
N LYS A 1002 38.77 11.54 -15.53
CA LYS A 1002 40.07 11.10 -14.99
C LYS A 1002 39.92 10.67 -13.53
N GLU A 1003 39.41 11.54 -12.67
CA GLU A 1003 39.25 11.21 -11.25
C GLU A 1003 38.33 9.99 -11.03
N MET A 1004 37.34 9.78 -11.91
CA MET A 1004 36.52 8.57 -11.94
C MET A 1004 37.36 7.30 -12.21
N LEU A 1005 38.29 7.34 -13.18
CA LEU A 1005 39.23 6.22 -13.43
C LEU A 1005 40.20 6.06 -12.26
N ASP A 1006 40.76 7.15 -11.73
CA ASP A 1006 41.63 7.12 -10.55
C ASP A 1006 40.92 6.41 -9.36
N VAL A 1007 39.62 6.67 -9.16
CA VAL A 1007 38.76 6.01 -8.15
C VAL A 1007 38.52 4.52 -8.44
N VAL A 1008 38.33 4.13 -9.70
CA VAL A 1008 38.16 2.72 -10.10
C VAL A 1008 39.47 1.94 -9.95
N GLU A 1009 40.58 2.47 -10.46
CA GLU A 1009 41.82 1.73 -10.69
C GLU A 1009 42.84 1.90 -9.54
N GLU A 1010 43.11 3.13 -9.09
CA GLU A 1010 44.19 3.41 -8.13
C GLU A 1010 43.75 3.42 -6.66
N LYS A 1011 42.51 3.82 -6.36
CA LYS A 1011 42.08 3.98 -4.96
C LYS A 1011 41.71 2.64 -4.33
N GLY A 1012 41.96 2.52 -3.03
CA GLY A 1012 41.61 1.35 -2.22
C GLY A 1012 40.11 1.20 -1.96
N PRO A 1013 39.73 0.35 -0.99
CA PRO A 1013 38.33 0.10 -0.62
C PRO A 1013 37.58 1.39 -0.26
N CYS A 1014 36.41 1.60 -0.87
CA CYS A 1014 35.64 2.84 -0.75
C CYS A 1014 34.14 2.63 -1.01
N VAL A 1015 33.33 3.65 -0.68
CA VAL A 1015 31.91 3.75 -1.08
C VAL A 1015 31.78 4.80 -2.18
N ILE A 1016 30.85 4.62 -3.13
CA ILE A 1016 30.64 5.51 -4.28
C ILE A 1016 29.15 5.85 -4.40
N LEU A 1017 28.80 7.12 -4.19
CA LEU A 1017 27.44 7.67 -4.35
C LEU A 1017 27.34 8.39 -5.72
N ALA A 1018 26.54 7.84 -6.64
CA ALA A 1018 26.46 8.34 -8.01
C ALA A 1018 25.03 8.33 -8.59
N THR A 1019 24.72 9.29 -9.48
CA THR A 1019 23.45 9.38 -10.23
C THR A 1019 23.52 8.70 -11.60
N SER A 1020 22.46 8.08 -12.14
CA SER A 1020 21.08 7.97 -11.61
C SER A 1020 20.85 6.76 -10.69
N GLY A 1021 19.80 6.83 -9.86
CA GLY A 1021 19.45 5.79 -8.87
C GLY A 1021 18.84 4.49 -9.43
N MET A 1022 18.57 4.45 -10.74
CA MET A 1022 18.02 3.28 -11.43
C MET A 1022 18.97 2.70 -12.50
N LEU A 1023 20.22 3.20 -12.56
CA LEU A 1023 21.20 2.86 -13.60
C LEU A 1023 20.68 3.11 -15.04
N THR A 1024 19.77 4.07 -15.22
CA THR A 1024 19.28 4.47 -16.55
C THR A 1024 20.31 5.27 -17.34
N GLY A 1025 21.30 5.86 -16.66
CA GLY A 1025 22.36 6.64 -17.28
C GLY A 1025 23.17 7.43 -16.25
N GLY A 1026 24.13 8.22 -16.74
CA GLY A 1026 25.00 9.05 -15.91
C GLY A 1026 26.14 8.27 -15.24
N ALA A 1027 26.74 8.88 -14.22
CA ALA A 1027 27.94 8.39 -13.56
C ALA A 1027 27.78 7.01 -12.90
N SER A 1028 26.61 6.69 -12.33
CA SER A 1028 26.36 5.39 -11.70
C SER A 1028 26.43 4.24 -12.72
N LEU A 1029 26.01 4.48 -13.96
CA LEU A 1029 26.06 3.48 -15.02
C LEU A 1029 27.48 3.26 -15.53
N GLU A 1030 28.28 4.32 -15.67
CA GLU A 1030 29.69 4.21 -16.04
C GLU A 1030 30.50 3.50 -14.92
N TYR A 1031 30.28 3.86 -13.65
CA TYR A 1031 30.86 3.10 -12.52
C TYR A 1031 30.44 1.63 -12.53
N PHE A 1032 29.16 1.33 -12.79
CA PHE A 1032 28.68 -0.04 -12.86
C PHE A 1032 29.42 -0.85 -13.92
N LYS A 1033 29.55 -0.34 -15.16
CA LYS A 1033 30.30 -1.01 -16.24
C LYS A 1033 31.74 -1.37 -15.84
N MET A 1034 32.41 -0.48 -15.10
CA MET A 1034 33.82 -0.63 -14.70
C MET A 1034 34.05 -1.37 -13.37
N LEU A 1035 32.99 -1.73 -12.64
CA LEU A 1035 33.08 -2.38 -11.32
C LEU A 1035 32.33 -3.72 -11.23
N ALA A 1036 31.47 -4.03 -12.21
CA ALA A 1036 30.59 -5.20 -12.17
C ALA A 1036 31.30 -6.55 -12.31
N ASP A 1037 32.38 -6.62 -13.08
CA ASP A 1037 33.11 -7.85 -13.40
C ASP A 1037 33.96 -8.41 -12.23
N ASN A 1038 34.16 -7.60 -11.19
CA ASN A 1038 35.04 -7.89 -10.06
C ASN A 1038 34.24 -8.34 -8.82
N PRO A 1039 34.33 -9.61 -8.39
CA PRO A 1039 33.53 -10.16 -7.29
C PRO A 1039 33.89 -9.61 -5.90
N LYS A 1040 34.96 -8.83 -5.75
CA LYS A 1040 35.22 -8.11 -4.49
C LYS A 1040 34.22 -6.99 -4.27
N ASN A 1041 33.71 -6.38 -5.34
CA ASN A 1041 32.81 -5.23 -5.25
C ASN A 1041 31.39 -5.63 -4.83
N SER A 1042 30.58 -4.63 -4.48
CA SER A 1042 29.16 -4.77 -4.20
C SER A 1042 28.39 -3.57 -4.74
N ILE A 1043 27.12 -3.76 -5.11
CA ILE A 1043 26.18 -2.69 -5.46
C ILE A 1043 24.97 -2.71 -4.53
N VAL A 1044 24.53 -1.53 -4.08
CA VAL A 1044 23.41 -1.38 -3.14
C VAL A 1044 22.28 -0.55 -3.77
N LEU A 1045 21.30 -1.25 -4.33
CA LEU A 1045 20.08 -0.67 -4.89
C LEU A 1045 19.17 -0.23 -3.74
N ASN A 1046 18.93 1.07 -3.62
CA ASN A 1046 18.35 1.66 -2.40
C ASN A 1046 17.10 2.52 -2.66
N SER A 1047 16.82 2.91 -3.91
CA SER A 1047 15.53 3.47 -4.31
C SER A 1047 14.66 2.40 -4.97
N TYR A 1048 13.36 2.71 -5.17
CA TYR A 1048 12.54 2.01 -6.16
C TYR A 1048 13.27 1.92 -7.51
N GLN A 1049 13.05 0.82 -8.22
CA GLN A 1049 13.67 0.51 -9.51
C GLN A 1049 12.57 0.39 -10.58
N GLY A 1050 12.55 1.30 -11.54
CA GLY A 1050 11.53 1.32 -12.58
C GLY A 1050 11.62 0.10 -13.52
N PRO A 1051 10.49 -0.52 -13.93
CA PRO A 1051 10.48 -1.56 -14.96
C PRO A 1051 11.27 -1.16 -16.22
N GLY A 1052 12.08 -2.09 -16.74
CA GLY A 1052 12.96 -1.85 -17.89
C GLY A 1052 14.29 -1.15 -17.56
N SER A 1053 14.50 -0.64 -16.35
CA SER A 1053 15.79 -0.06 -15.94
C SER A 1053 16.85 -1.14 -15.67
N ILE A 1054 18.14 -0.78 -15.79
CA ILE A 1054 19.23 -1.72 -15.52
C ILE A 1054 19.29 -2.08 -14.02
N GLY A 1055 19.00 -1.13 -13.12
CA GLY A 1055 18.90 -1.42 -11.70
C GLY A 1055 17.80 -2.45 -11.39
N ARG A 1056 16.66 -2.36 -12.07
CA ARG A 1056 15.59 -3.38 -11.96
C ARG A 1056 16.03 -4.75 -12.47
N ARG A 1057 16.77 -4.84 -13.57
CA ARG A 1057 17.32 -6.11 -14.08
C ARG A 1057 18.26 -6.77 -13.06
N LEU A 1058 19.16 -6.01 -12.45
CA LEU A 1058 20.10 -6.53 -11.44
C LEU A 1058 19.38 -7.05 -10.18
N GLU A 1059 18.36 -6.32 -9.73
CA GLU A 1059 17.44 -6.69 -8.65
C GLU A 1059 16.69 -8.00 -8.98
N GLU A 1060 16.22 -8.16 -10.23
CA GLU A 1060 15.59 -9.38 -10.75
C GLU A 1060 16.59 -10.53 -11.05
N GLY A 1061 17.84 -10.39 -10.63
CA GLY A 1061 18.85 -11.46 -10.69
C GLY A 1061 19.70 -11.51 -11.96
N ASP A 1062 19.54 -10.57 -12.89
CA ASP A 1062 20.33 -10.51 -14.13
C ASP A 1062 21.83 -10.32 -13.84
N ARG A 1063 22.68 -11.06 -14.55
CA ARG A 1063 24.15 -11.01 -14.43
C ARG A 1063 24.87 -10.80 -15.78
N GLN A 1064 24.17 -10.51 -16.88
CA GLN A 1064 24.77 -10.16 -18.17
C GLN A 1064 24.07 -8.96 -18.80
N ILE A 1065 24.63 -7.76 -18.58
CA ILE A 1065 24.06 -6.51 -19.09
C ILE A 1065 24.68 -6.19 -20.45
N ASN A 1066 23.88 -6.34 -21.51
CA ASN A 1066 24.21 -5.91 -22.86
C ASN A 1066 24.02 -4.40 -23.02
N PHE A 1067 25.05 -3.72 -23.52
CA PHE A 1067 25.07 -2.33 -23.93
C PHE A 1067 25.21 -2.23 -25.44
N ILE A 1068 24.55 -1.23 -26.04
CA ILE A 1068 24.64 -0.92 -27.47
C ILE A 1068 25.27 0.46 -27.59
N THR A 1069 26.51 0.51 -28.09
CA THR A 1069 27.30 1.73 -28.25
C THR A 1069 27.56 1.95 -29.74
N GLY A 1070 26.59 2.57 -30.42
CA GLY A 1070 26.55 2.63 -31.88
C GLY A 1070 26.45 1.22 -32.48
N ASN A 1071 27.32 0.88 -33.43
CA ASN A 1071 27.34 -0.43 -34.08
C ASN A 1071 28.11 -1.51 -33.27
N LYS A 1072 28.54 -1.23 -32.03
CA LYS A 1072 29.17 -2.22 -31.15
C LYS A 1072 28.23 -2.63 -30.02
N GLN A 1073 28.04 -3.94 -29.87
CA GLN A 1073 27.46 -4.54 -28.68
C GLN A 1073 28.57 -4.88 -27.69
N GLU A 1074 28.36 -4.53 -26.42
CA GLU A 1074 29.30 -4.71 -25.32
C GLU A 1074 28.56 -5.43 -24.18
N THR A 1075 29.04 -6.60 -23.77
CA THR A 1075 28.40 -7.41 -22.72
C THR A 1075 29.20 -7.31 -21.43
N VAL A 1076 28.59 -6.75 -20.37
CA VAL A 1076 29.20 -6.68 -19.04
C VAL A 1076 28.68 -7.85 -18.19
N GLU A 1077 29.59 -8.71 -17.78
CA GLU A 1077 29.33 -9.81 -16.85
C GLU A 1077 29.36 -9.28 -15.40
N VAL A 1078 28.33 -9.60 -14.61
CA VAL A 1078 28.18 -9.09 -13.24
C VAL A 1078 28.59 -10.16 -12.24
N LYS A 1079 29.81 -10.04 -11.71
CA LYS A 1079 30.34 -10.84 -10.60
C LYS A 1079 30.24 -10.16 -9.24
N MET A 1080 30.03 -8.83 -9.19
CA MET A 1080 29.86 -8.06 -7.95
C MET A 1080 28.58 -8.46 -7.20
N ASP A 1081 28.58 -8.37 -5.86
CA ASP A 1081 27.39 -8.70 -5.06
C ASP A 1081 26.28 -7.65 -5.22
N VAL A 1082 25.12 -8.06 -5.73
CA VAL A 1082 23.92 -7.21 -5.83
C VAL A 1082 23.10 -7.29 -4.56
N ASN A 1083 22.94 -6.15 -3.88
CA ASN A 1083 22.19 -6.00 -2.63
C ASN A 1083 21.06 -4.97 -2.82
N VAL A 1084 19.95 -5.14 -2.08
CA VAL A 1084 18.75 -4.30 -2.20
C VAL A 1084 18.26 -3.85 -0.82
N ILE A 1085 17.98 -2.54 -0.65
CA ILE A 1085 17.59 -1.94 0.65
C ILE A 1085 16.49 -0.88 0.45
N HIS A 1086 15.23 -1.31 0.48
CA HIS A 1086 14.08 -0.41 0.31
C HIS A 1086 13.81 0.52 1.52
N GLY A 1087 14.16 0.12 2.74
CA GLY A 1087 13.77 0.79 4.01
C GLY A 1087 14.49 2.10 4.37
N PHE A 1088 15.06 2.83 3.39
CA PHE A 1088 15.25 4.28 3.53
C PHE A 1088 14.60 5.07 2.36
N SER A 1089 13.43 4.64 1.89
CA SER A 1089 12.54 5.48 1.08
C SER A 1089 12.34 6.86 1.74
N GLY A 1090 12.06 7.87 0.92
CA GLY A 1090 11.67 9.21 1.37
C GLY A 1090 10.17 9.34 1.58
N HIS A 1091 9.39 8.31 1.27
CA HIS A 1091 7.94 8.25 1.45
C HIS A 1091 7.66 7.26 2.62
N SER A 1092 6.40 7.11 3.06
CA SER A 1092 6.11 6.22 4.21
C SER A 1092 6.15 4.74 3.82
N ASN A 1093 5.80 3.85 4.73
CA ASN A 1093 4.88 2.78 4.36
C ASN A 1093 3.42 3.16 4.65
N ARG A 1094 2.50 2.44 4.05
CA ARG A 1094 1.20 2.07 4.60
C ARG A 1094 0.84 2.62 5.97
N THR A 1095 1.61 2.13 6.93
CA THR A 1095 1.19 2.15 8.30
C THR A 1095 1.25 3.56 8.83
N GLN A 1096 2.26 4.29 8.40
CA GLN A 1096 2.46 5.68 8.74
C GLN A 1096 1.38 6.56 8.07
N THR A 1097 0.89 6.29 6.85
CA THR A 1097 -0.11 7.20 6.27
C THR A 1097 -1.50 7.12 6.89
N MET A 1098 -2.09 5.94 7.08
CA MET A 1098 -3.40 5.93 7.74
C MET A 1098 -3.33 6.27 9.22
N ASN A 1099 -2.15 6.19 9.84
CA ASN A 1099 -1.90 6.88 11.10
C ASN A 1099 -2.00 8.40 10.93
N PHE A 1100 -1.38 8.98 9.89
CA PHE A 1100 -1.52 10.41 9.57
C PHE A 1100 -2.99 10.82 9.41
N VAL A 1101 -3.85 10.08 8.69
CA VAL A 1101 -5.30 10.44 8.59
C VAL A 1101 -6.07 10.16 9.88
N HIS A 1102 -5.71 9.10 10.60
CA HIS A 1102 -6.21 8.88 11.96
C HIS A 1102 -5.85 10.05 12.89
N ASN A 1103 -4.74 10.74 12.64
CA ASN A 1103 -4.20 11.81 13.49
C ASN A 1103 -4.39 13.23 12.91
N LEU A 1104 -5.13 13.38 11.79
CA LEU A 1104 -5.55 14.69 11.26
C LEU A 1104 -6.48 15.41 12.23
N ASP A 1105 -6.10 16.65 12.56
CA ASP A 1105 -6.81 17.55 13.45
C ASP A 1105 -6.91 18.96 12.81
N PRO A 1106 -8.12 19.48 12.53
CA PRO A 1106 -9.41 18.81 12.63
C PRO A 1106 -9.59 17.76 11.53
N LYS A 1107 -10.59 16.89 11.69
CA LYS A 1107 -10.93 15.88 10.68
C LYS A 1107 -11.44 16.55 9.39
N PRO A 1108 -11.00 16.09 8.19
CA PRO A 1108 -11.58 16.53 6.92
C PRO A 1108 -13.06 16.10 6.81
N LYS A 1109 -13.74 16.57 5.76
CA LYS A 1109 -15.10 16.12 5.37
C LYS A 1109 -15.07 15.24 4.11
N LYS A 1110 -14.07 15.46 3.24
CA LYS A 1110 -13.88 14.77 1.97
C LYS A 1110 -12.41 14.35 1.80
N ILE A 1111 -12.13 13.20 1.17
CA ILE A 1111 -10.75 12.75 0.91
C ILE A 1111 -10.61 12.22 -0.52
N ILE A 1112 -9.84 12.93 -1.34
CA ILE A 1112 -9.70 12.76 -2.79
C ILE A 1112 -8.29 12.24 -3.07
N LEU A 1113 -8.01 11.48 -4.14
CA LEU A 1113 -6.72 10.78 -4.25
C LEU A 1113 -6.08 10.74 -5.63
N VAL A 1114 -4.76 10.90 -5.64
CA VAL A 1114 -3.87 11.00 -6.80
C VAL A 1114 -2.53 10.31 -6.54
N HIS A 1115 -1.60 10.46 -7.48
CA HIS A 1115 -0.17 10.17 -7.37
C HIS A 1115 0.16 8.74 -6.92
N GLY A 1116 -0.53 7.79 -7.52
CA GLY A 1116 -0.33 6.35 -7.36
C GLY A 1116 -0.81 5.67 -8.64
N GLU A 1117 -0.30 4.49 -9.00
CA GLU A 1117 -0.92 3.66 -10.06
C GLU A 1117 -2.44 3.55 -9.86
N SER A 1118 -3.22 3.24 -10.90
CA SER A 1118 -4.67 3.49 -10.85
C SER A 1118 -5.30 2.82 -9.64
N SER A 1119 -4.98 1.54 -9.52
CA SER A 1119 -5.08 0.69 -8.35
C SER A 1119 -4.78 1.39 -7.00
N LYS A 1120 -3.59 1.98 -6.82
CA LYS A 1120 -3.09 2.76 -5.67
C LYS A 1120 -4.07 3.86 -5.23
N CYS A 1121 -4.73 4.55 -6.17
CA CYS A 1121 -5.59 5.68 -5.80
C CYS A 1121 -7.00 5.32 -5.25
N LEU A 1122 -7.96 4.67 -5.97
CA LEU A 1122 -9.28 4.31 -5.28
C LEU A 1122 -9.16 3.13 -4.27
N GLU A 1123 -7.96 2.79 -3.81
CA GLU A 1123 -7.78 1.96 -2.60
C GLU A 1123 -8.07 2.87 -1.43
N LEU A 1124 -7.06 3.59 -0.90
CA LEU A 1124 -7.20 4.34 0.34
C LEU A 1124 -8.47 5.20 0.43
N ALA A 1125 -8.98 5.79 -0.66
CA ALA A 1125 -10.18 6.64 -0.62
C ALA A 1125 -11.25 5.90 0.16
N SER A 1126 -11.30 4.62 -0.11
CA SER A 1126 -12.52 3.97 -0.30
C SER A 1126 -12.82 3.15 0.96
N ASP A 1127 -11.83 2.92 1.86
CA ASP A 1127 -12.07 2.80 3.32
C ASP A 1127 -11.54 3.94 4.18
N LEU A 1128 -10.85 4.97 3.68
CA LEU A 1128 -10.91 6.25 4.39
C LEU A 1128 -12.37 6.59 4.65
N HIS A 1129 -13.21 6.34 3.64
CA HIS A 1129 -14.65 6.23 3.74
C HIS A 1129 -15.19 5.41 4.93
N LYS A 1130 -14.63 4.24 5.29
CA LYS A 1130 -15.21 3.35 6.31
C LYS A 1130 -14.53 3.39 7.68
N MET A 1131 -13.30 3.88 7.82
CA MET A 1131 -12.77 4.36 9.11
C MET A 1131 -13.57 5.56 9.56
N THR A 1132 -13.62 6.57 8.68
CA THR A 1132 -13.94 7.94 9.07
C THR A 1132 -15.39 8.31 8.77
N ARG A 1133 -16.06 7.55 7.89
CA ARG A 1133 -17.41 7.84 7.37
C ARG A 1133 -17.51 9.19 6.65
N LEU A 1134 -16.37 9.68 6.14
CA LEU A 1134 -16.21 10.87 5.32
C LEU A 1134 -16.39 10.56 3.82
N GLU A 1135 -16.73 11.54 3.00
CA GLU A 1135 -16.86 11.37 1.54
C GLU A 1135 -15.49 11.12 0.90
N THR A 1136 -15.35 10.19 -0.05
CA THR A 1136 -14.02 9.88 -0.60
C THR A 1136 -14.00 9.48 -2.06
N LEU A 1137 -12.96 9.93 -2.77
CA LEU A 1137 -12.85 9.88 -4.22
C LEU A 1137 -11.42 9.57 -4.64
N ALA A 1138 -11.22 8.99 -5.82
CA ALA A 1138 -9.91 8.93 -6.45
C ALA A 1138 -10.10 9.13 -7.96
N PRO A 1139 -10.14 10.38 -8.43
CA PRO A 1139 -10.48 10.70 -9.80
C PRO A 1139 -9.44 10.19 -10.80
N LYS A 1140 -9.87 9.95 -12.03
CA LYS A 1140 -8.97 9.84 -13.18
C LYS A 1140 -8.50 11.22 -13.60
N ASN A 1141 -7.47 11.28 -14.44
CA ASN A 1141 -7.25 12.45 -15.28
C ASN A 1141 -8.54 12.80 -16.10
N LEU A 1142 -8.77 14.09 -16.33
CA LEU A 1142 -9.96 14.72 -16.93
C LEU A 1142 -11.30 14.52 -16.19
N GLU A 1143 -11.33 13.85 -15.03
CA GLU A 1143 -12.47 13.95 -14.12
C GLU A 1143 -12.38 15.29 -13.33
N ALA A 1144 -13.53 15.90 -13.02
CA ALA A 1144 -13.61 17.16 -12.27
C ALA A 1144 -14.51 17.00 -11.03
N VAL A 1145 -13.95 17.26 -9.84
CA VAL A 1145 -14.60 17.05 -8.55
C VAL A 1145 -15.04 18.38 -7.95
N ARG A 1146 -16.35 18.56 -7.71
CA ARG A 1146 -16.87 19.69 -6.95
C ARG A 1146 -16.65 19.46 -5.44
N LEU A 1147 -16.01 20.42 -4.79
CA LEU A 1147 -15.76 20.45 -3.34
C LEU A 1147 -16.90 21.14 -2.60
N ARG A 1148 -17.46 22.19 -3.22
CA ARG A 1148 -18.58 23.00 -2.72
C ARG A 1148 -19.31 23.68 -3.87
#